data_AF-A0A6N2RDE4-F1
#
_entry.id   AF-A0A6N2RDE4-F1
#
_cell.length_a   1.000
_cell.length_b   1.000
_cell.length_c   1.000
_cell.angle_alpha   90.00
_cell.angle_beta   90.00
_cell.angle_gamma   90.00
#
_symmetry.space_group_name_H-M   'P 1'
#
loop_
_entity.id
_entity.type
_entity.pdbx_description
1 polymer ?
#
loop_
_entity_poly.entity_id
_entity_poly.type
_entity_poly.pdbx_seq_one_letter_code
_entity_poly.pdbx_strand_id
1 'polypeptide(L)'
;MKDDGLPAEGDVATTWSQVSGPEGGTAKFVDASAASTTVTFNKEGDYVLKLTASDGEKEGSKEITVHGISSDGTVNVAPQSSASASYTNGYQPKDNAKKVIDGQVVYTNTPNETWNNWGDNTGVEPWLQLKWAGKVPLKKAKVFFWADGGGVPMASSWKLQYADADGDWQDVKLADGQSYMVNQNEGNEVKFADTVETDELRVVFPKGAIVGASEFEAYAIEPVSVDEVNRLVQTGSKADDLKLPSTVSAVYTDGSRRDLAVTWDKVTDAQLAADAVFDVKGTVAGALSGTVAHIAARSDTASQTVGNAQPVEQTVYQNAKSIDLPATVPVKFPNGYNDDRKVTWKDADIKAIDLTKVGDYEVAGTVDDGSSSAAAKLTVHVVADPNGSSTPKPEPLVGWIEGKATKTTISPDSEATWSPAEGKLNDGVVVDDTWPTTDDQNVNDKVWGSWGKAKNGMYAQYDFGQSVTVDQSRAQFWANFAETDDSKGGLEVPDAWEIQYLAEDGSWKDVEPTEDYTIVRNSPASRADTDAKGWSAVTFKPVATKSLRLVLTPHTGSSTFGAAVAEWGVHGIDGTEPEPTPVDKTALKSALDTANGLDASRYTAASWAEFQQIIDAAQAVYDDANATEEQVAEQVTKLEDGQKALVALATDAAKAEAASGKYTDKSVEALNKAIEAAEGVLKGDEVGEVTQATVQEASASLNKAVKALEEKPAAETVKKESLKASIEQAKKADKSKYTEEAWQALQSQIAAAQKVYDDKDAKQVDVDAAQDALDKAFWATKPEQKPGSQQPGVTDTDKDDKDNKGDRVPPTGSAVSVVAAAAVLLTAAGVTILKHRQSGDHGSARHSA
;
A
#
# COMPACT_ATOMS: atom_id res chain seq x y z
N MET A 1 26.83 20.12 24.04
CA MET A 1 26.47 19.69 25.42
C MET A 1 27.37 20.43 26.40
N LYS A 2 26.91 20.73 27.62
CA LYS A 2 27.75 21.32 28.69
C LYS A 2 27.50 20.52 29.96
N ASP A 3 28.56 20.08 30.60
CA ASP A 3 28.58 19.30 31.84
C ASP A 3 29.25 20.13 32.95
N ASP A 4 28.82 19.94 34.20
CA ASP A 4 29.41 20.62 35.36
C ASP A 4 30.59 19.85 35.97
N GLY A 5 30.90 18.67 35.43
CA GLY A 5 32.04 17.83 35.80
C GLY A 5 31.79 16.96 37.03
N LEU A 6 30.53 16.75 37.42
CA LEU A 6 30.14 15.87 38.51
C LEU A 6 29.15 14.80 38.03
N PRO A 7 29.33 13.51 38.40
CA PRO A 7 30.42 12.96 39.20
C PRO A 7 31.77 13.00 38.48
N ALA A 8 32.86 13.27 39.23
CA ALA A 8 34.20 13.51 38.70
C ALA A 8 34.84 12.33 37.91
N GLU A 9 34.17 11.17 37.87
CA GLU A 9 34.60 9.95 37.17
C GLU A 9 33.53 9.42 36.18
N GLY A 10 32.43 10.13 35.93
CA GLY A 10 31.39 9.71 34.99
C GLY A 10 31.53 10.37 33.61
N ASP A 11 31.72 9.57 32.57
CA ASP A 11 31.57 10.07 31.19
C ASP A 11 30.08 10.36 30.91
N VAL A 12 29.78 11.49 30.26
CA VAL A 12 28.41 11.82 29.86
C VAL A 12 27.96 10.86 28.75
N ALA A 13 27.06 9.95 29.08
CA ALA A 13 26.40 9.09 28.12
C ALA A 13 25.35 9.88 27.34
N THR A 14 25.27 9.65 26.03
CA THR A 14 24.24 10.27 25.18
C THR A 14 23.42 9.21 24.47
N THR A 15 22.16 9.52 24.17
CA THR A 15 21.28 8.58 23.47
C THR A 15 20.28 9.32 22.61
N TRP A 16 20.27 9.01 21.32
CA TRP A 16 19.26 9.42 20.35
C TRP A 16 18.11 8.41 20.30
N SER A 17 16.90 8.92 20.16
CA SER A 17 15.68 8.13 20.02
C SER A 17 14.67 8.84 19.13
N GLN A 18 13.80 8.08 18.45
CA GLN A 18 12.63 8.62 17.77
C GLN A 18 11.49 8.78 18.78
N VAL A 19 10.87 9.96 18.80
CA VAL A 19 9.67 10.26 19.59
C VAL A 19 8.42 10.06 18.74
N SER A 20 8.42 10.56 17.51
CA SER A 20 7.33 10.39 16.54
C SER A 20 7.84 10.41 15.10
N GLY A 21 7.00 9.95 14.17
CA GLY A 21 7.23 10.00 12.73
C GLY A 21 5.91 9.86 11.96
N PRO A 22 5.93 9.96 10.62
CA PRO A 22 4.78 9.64 9.77
C PRO A 22 4.34 8.17 9.99
N GLU A 23 3.13 7.81 9.54
CA GLU A 23 2.58 6.47 9.77
C GLU A 23 3.48 5.37 9.16
N GLY A 24 3.96 4.45 10.00
CA GLY A 24 4.95 3.43 9.62
C GLY A 24 6.37 3.98 9.35
N GLY A 25 6.63 5.24 9.70
CA GLY A 25 7.91 5.91 9.60
C GLY A 25 8.83 5.55 10.78
N THR A 26 10.06 5.14 10.47
CA THR A 26 11.10 4.75 11.42
C THR A 26 12.41 5.46 11.10
N ALA A 27 13.04 6.00 12.13
CA ALA A 27 14.37 6.61 12.09
C ALA A 27 15.44 5.58 12.49
N LYS A 28 16.51 5.50 11.69
CA LYS A 28 17.69 4.66 11.94
C LYS A 28 18.90 5.55 12.17
N PHE A 29 19.45 5.51 13.38
CA PHE A 29 20.66 6.25 13.73
C PHE A 29 21.89 5.42 13.41
N VAL A 30 22.91 6.04 12.81
CA VAL A 30 24.21 5.40 12.56
C VAL A 30 24.89 5.07 13.89
N ASP A 31 24.91 6.03 14.80
CA ASP A 31 25.31 5.80 16.19
C ASP A 31 24.37 6.55 17.12
N ALA A 32 23.44 5.83 17.76
CA ALA A 32 22.51 6.43 18.69
C ALA A 32 23.23 6.95 19.96
N SER A 33 24.44 6.51 20.26
CA SER A 33 25.18 6.91 21.47
C SER A 33 26.06 8.14 21.30
N ALA A 34 26.24 8.61 20.07
CA ALA A 34 27.09 9.75 19.75
C ALA A 34 26.36 11.09 19.98
N ALA A 35 27.08 12.09 20.49
CA ALA A 35 26.53 13.43 20.72
C ALA A 35 26.07 14.13 19.42
N SER A 36 26.60 13.71 18.27
CA SER A 36 26.17 14.07 16.92
C SER A 36 26.15 12.80 16.07
N THR A 37 25.10 12.60 15.27
CA THR A 37 24.91 11.35 14.51
C THR A 37 24.17 11.63 13.21
N THR A 38 24.32 10.73 12.24
CA THR A 38 23.46 10.70 11.06
C THR A 38 22.25 9.83 11.35
N VAL A 39 21.09 10.27 10.85
CA VAL A 39 19.84 9.53 10.92
C VAL A 39 19.27 9.36 9.51
N THR A 40 18.80 8.17 9.19
CA THR A 40 18.05 7.90 7.96
C THR A 40 16.61 7.54 8.29
N PHE A 41 15.72 7.77 7.33
CA PHE A 41 14.28 7.56 7.47
C PHE A 41 13.80 6.62 6.37
N ASN A 42 12.89 5.71 6.69
CA ASN A 42 12.29 4.80 5.69
C ASN A 42 11.13 5.43 4.92
N LYS A 43 10.65 6.60 5.35
CA LYS A 43 9.55 7.35 4.72
C LYS A 43 9.82 8.85 4.80
N GLU A 44 9.37 9.56 3.78
CA GLU A 44 9.28 11.02 3.77
C GLU A 44 8.28 11.51 4.83
N GLY A 45 8.56 12.67 5.43
CA GLY A 45 7.70 13.32 6.41
C GLY A 45 8.43 13.80 7.68
N ASP A 46 7.67 14.35 8.62
CA ASP A 46 8.23 14.93 9.85
C ASP A 46 8.50 13.87 10.93
N TYR A 47 9.74 13.84 11.42
CA TYR A 47 10.17 13.05 12.55
C TYR A 47 10.53 13.95 13.72
N VAL A 48 10.13 13.56 14.93
CA VAL A 48 10.63 14.18 16.16
C VAL A 48 11.65 13.24 16.77
N LEU A 49 12.88 13.72 16.92
CA LEU A 49 14.01 12.97 17.48
C LEU A 49 14.43 13.59 18.80
N LYS A 50 14.85 12.77 19.76
CA LYS A 50 15.26 13.18 21.10
C LYS A 50 16.68 12.74 21.40
N LEU A 51 17.55 13.70 21.72
CA LEU A 51 18.85 13.44 22.35
C LEU A 51 18.70 13.57 23.86
N THR A 52 19.11 12.52 24.58
CA THR A 52 19.22 12.49 26.04
C THR A 52 20.70 12.44 26.42
N ALA A 53 21.10 13.20 27.43
CA ALA A 53 22.43 13.22 28.02
C ALA A 53 22.31 12.82 29.49
N SER A 54 23.17 11.93 29.99
CA SER A 54 23.23 11.59 31.42
C SER A 54 24.67 11.43 31.88
N ASP A 55 24.96 11.96 33.07
CA ASP A 55 26.22 11.76 33.81
C ASP A 55 26.11 10.63 34.85
N GLY A 56 24.98 9.90 34.88
CA GLY A 56 24.65 8.86 35.86
C GLY A 56 23.96 9.36 37.14
N GLU A 57 23.98 10.66 37.42
CA GLU A 57 23.27 11.31 38.54
C GLU A 57 22.07 12.13 38.07
N LYS A 58 22.22 12.84 36.94
CA LYS A 58 21.21 13.68 36.30
C LYS A 58 21.07 13.32 34.83
N GLU A 59 19.94 13.73 34.27
CA GLU A 59 19.66 13.64 32.84
C GLU A 59 19.12 14.96 32.31
N GLY A 60 19.44 15.26 31.06
CA GLY A 60 18.87 16.36 30.30
C GLY A 60 18.53 15.90 28.89
N SER A 61 17.47 16.43 28.29
CA SER A 61 17.10 16.04 26.93
C SER A 61 16.65 17.21 26.06
N LYS A 62 16.81 17.07 24.76
CA LYS A 62 16.34 18.01 23.75
C LYS A 62 15.68 17.27 22.59
N GLU A 63 14.52 17.75 22.18
CA GLU A 63 13.83 17.29 20.97
C GLU A 63 14.12 18.22 19.80
N ILE A 64 14.22 17.62 18.60
CA ILE A 64 14.35 18.29 17.32
C ILE A 64 13.34 17.70 16.34
N THR A 65 12.78 18.54 15.47
CA THR A 65 11.96 18.09 14.35
C THR A 65 12.81 18.10 13.09
N VAL A 66 12.83 16.98 12.37
CA VAL A 66 13.54 16.81 11.11
C VAL A 66 12.53 16.36 10.06
N HIS A 67 12.52 17.03 8.91
CA HIS A 67 11.73 16.59 7.77
C HIS A 67 12.57 15.65 6.92
N GLY A 68 12.23 14.36 6.93
CA GLY A 68 12.85 13.37 6.04
C GLY A 68 12.32 13.58 4.63
N ILE A 69 13.22 13.68 3.64
CA ILE A 69 12.90 13.80 2.22
C ILE A 69 13.21 12.50 1.49
N SER A 70 12.54 12.24 0.38
CA SER A 70 12.90 11.14 -0.52
C SER A 70 14.36 11.26 -0.98
N SER A 71 15.16 10.20 -0.80
CA SER A 71 16.55 10.16 -1.25
C SER A 71 16.59 10.10 -2.78
N ASP A 72 17.35 10.99 -3.40
CA ASP A 72 17.66 10.92 -4.84
C ASP A 72 18.89 10.04 -5.11
N GLY A 73 19.25 9.17 -4.17
CA GLY A 73 20.45 8.34 -4.20
C GLY A 73 21.72 9.12 -3.87
N THR A 74 21.61 10.33 -3.33
CA THR A 74 22.75 11.13 -2.88
C THR A 74 22.61 11.59 -1.44
N VAL A 75 23.74 11.82 -0.78
CA VAL A 75 23.80 12.20 0.62
C VAL A 75 24.78 13.37 0.81
N ASN A 76 24.42 14.34 1.66
CA ASN A 76 25.31 15.48 1.95
C ASN A 76 26.51 15.01 2.78
N VAL A 77 27.70 15.10 2.18
CA VAL A 77 28.97 14.66 2.79
C VAL A 77 29.84 15.85 3.19
N ALA A 78 29.39 17.09 3.02
CA ALA A 78 30.12 18.27 3.47
C ALA A 78 30.47 18.24 4.97
N PRO A 79 29.61 17.73 5.88
CA PRO A 79 29.96 17.59 7.31
C PRO A 79 31.12 16.61 7.59
N GLN A 80 31.45 15.71 6.66
CA GLN A 80 32.63 14.83 6.76
C GLN A 80 33.93 15.50 6.25
N SER A 81 33.83 16.72 5.73
CA SER A 81 34.97 17.47 5.20
C SER A 81 35.56 18.42 6.24
N SER A 82 36.73 18.96 5.94
CA SER A 82 37.21 20.20 6.53
C SER A 82 36.93 21.36 5.57
N ALA A 83 36.50 22.51 6.12
CA ALA A 83 36.28 23.71 5.33
C ALA A 83 37.41 24.73 5.54
N SER A 84 37.83 25.36 4.46
CA SER A 84 38.84 26.43 4.46
C SER A 84 38.52 27.47 3.39
N ALA A 85 39.14 28.64 3.47
CA ALA A 85 38.92 29.72 2.51
C ALA A 85 40.21 30.45 2.17
N SER A 86 40.26 31.09 1.01
CA SER A 86 41.38 31.94 0.58
C SER A 86 41.65 33.07 1.58
N TYR A 87 40.59 33.60 2.17
CA TYR A 87 40.60 34.63 3.19
C TYR A 87 39.36 34.47 4.08
N THR A 88 39.52 34.76 5.37
CA THR A 88 38.41 34.87 6.33
C THR A 88 38.52 36.23 7.00
N ASN A 89 37.39 36.92 7.12
CA ASN A 89 37.31 38.23 7.77
C ASN A 89 38.06 38.26 9.10
N GLY A 90 38.97 39.23 9.26
CA GLY A 90 39.83 39.33 10.44
C GLY A 90 39.11 39.56 11.78
N TYR A 91 37.82 39.93 11.75
CA TYR A 91 36.97 40.01 12.94
C TYR A 91 36.34 38.66 13.33
N GLN A 92 36.33 37.68 12.43
CA GLN A 92 35.86 36.32 12.70
C GLN A 92 37.00 35.43 13.23
N PRO A 93 36.68 34.32 13.92
CA PRO A 93 37.67 33.28 14.20
C PRO A 93 38.39 32.81 12.93
N LYS A 94 39.67 32.46 13.04
CA LYS A 94 40.47 32.04 11.86
C LYS A 94 39.92 30.79 11.17
N ASP A 95 39.28 29.91 11.92
CA ASP A 95 38.67 28.65 11.46
C ASP A 95 37.19 28.78 11.13
N ASN A 96 36.67 30.01 11.01
CA ASN A 96 35.25 30.28 10.82
C ASN A 96 34.68 29.73 9.49
N ALA A 97 35.53 29.39 8.52
CA ALA A 97 35.10 28.65 7.33
C ALA A 97 34.37 27.33 7.67
N LYS A 98 34.63 26.69 8.82
CA LYS A 98 33.90 25.49 9.28
C LYS A 98 32.40 25.71 9.50
N LYS A 99 31.95 26.97 9.56
CA LYS A 99 30.54 27.30 9.70
C LYS A 99 29.70 26.89 8.50
N VAL A 100 30.31 26.80 7.33
CA VAL A 100 29.60 26.43 6.10
C VAL A 100 29.29 24.94 5.97
N ILE A 101 29.62 24.13 6.97
CA ILE A 101 29.39 22.68 6.97
C ILE A 101 28.77 22.21 8.29
N ASP A 102 28.20 23.14 9.07
CA ASP A 102 27.60 22.81 10.37
C ASP A 102 26.09 22.55 10.28
N GLY A 103 25.53 22.58 9.07
CA GLY A 103 24.13 22.30 8.78
C GLY A 103 23.20 23.47 9.11
N GLN A 104 23.73 24.65 9.46
CA GLN A 104 22.92 25.82 9.82
C GLN A 104 22.87 26.84 8.68
N VAL A 105 21.72 26.90 8.02
CA VAL A 105 21.44 27.95 7.03
C VAL A 105 20.96 29.20 7.76
N VAL A 106 21.74 30.29 7.62
CA VAL A 106 21.48 31.58 8.29
C VAL A 106 21.47 32.71 7.28
N TYR A 107 20.37 33.46 7.22
CA TYR A 107 20.23 34.66 6.37
C TYR A 107 20.21 35.97 7.16
N THR A 108 20.24 35.90 8.49
CA THR A 108 20.23 37.08 9.36
C THR A 108 21.63 37.63 9.57
N ASN A 109 21.74 38.88 10.04
CA ASN A 109 23.03 39.53 10.28
C ASN A 109 23.72 39.01 11.56
N THR A 110 24.20 37.76 11.52
CA THR A 110 24.97 37.13 12.60
C THR A 110 26.41 36.83 12.15
N PRO A 111 27.36 37.77 12.33
CA PRO A 111 28.68 37.68 11.71
C PRO A 111 29.55 36.49 12.16
N ASN A 112 29.19 35.73 13.19
CA ASN A 112 29.97 34.56 13.65
C ASN A 112 29.29 33.21 13.34
N GLU A 113 28.13 33.25 12.69
CA GLU A 113 27.39 32.06 12.25
C GLU A 113 27.54 31.81 10.75
N THR A 114 28.13 32.76 10.01
CA THR A 114 28.40 32.64 8.57
C THR A 114 29.88 32.85 8.29
N TRP A 115 30.38 32.35 7.17
CA TRP A 115 31.68 32.73 6.64
C TRP A 115 31.57 33.96 5.73
N ASN A 116 32.51 34.90 5.81
CA ASN A 116 32.70 35.92 4.78
C ASN A 116 34.17 36.34 4.66
N ASN A 117 34.53 36.91 3.52
CA ASN A 117 35.87 37.41 3.25
C ASN A 117 35.98 38.94 3.35
N TRP A 118 35.12 39.61 4.13
CA TRP A 118 35.20 41.06 4.31
C TRP A 118 36.59 41.51 4.77
N GLY A 119 37.16 42.51 4.09
CA GLY A 119 38.52 43.00 4.35
C GLY A 119 39.62 42.30 3.55
N ASP A 120 39.26 41.36 2.66
CA ASP A 120 40.19 40.79 1.69
C ASP A 120 40.69 41.88 0.71
N ASN A 121 41.99 42.15 0.75
CA ASN A 121 42.67 43.11 -0.13
C ASN A 121 43.75 42.43 -1.00
N THR A 122 43.73 41.10 -1.10
CA THR A 122 44.72 40.34 -1.86
C THR A 122 44.58 40.51 -3.36
N GLY A 123 43.37 40.84 -3.83
CA GLY A 123 43.06 41.02 -5.23
C GLY A 123 43.14 39.74 -6.06
N VAL A 124 43.15 38.55 -5.43
CA VAL A 124 43.03 37.25 -6.10
C VAL A 124 41.56 36.83 -6.17
N GLU A 125 41.29 35.71 -6.83
CA GLU A 125 39.96 35.08 -6.82
C GLU A 125 39.69 34.48 -5.44
N PRO A 126 38.65 34.94 -4.72
CA PRO A 126 38.27 34.35 -3.46
C PRO A 126 37.74 32.93 -3.68
N TRP A 127 38.03 32.03 -2.75
CA TRP A 127 37.47 30.69 -2.76
C TRP A 127 37.10 30.20 -1.37
N LEU A 128 36.13 29.30 -1.33
CA LEU A 128 35.71 28.52 -0.17
C LEU A 128 35.79 27.03 -0.55
N GLN A 129 36.53 26.23 0.22
CA GLN A 129 36.92 24.87 -0.15
C GLN A 129 36.51 23.87 0.93
N LEU A 130 36.01 22.72 0.48
CA LEU A 130 35.81 21.50 1.22
C LEU A 130 36.95 20.52 0.89
N LYS A 131 37.46 19.82 1.91
CA LYS A 131 38.47 18.78 1.78
C LYS A 131 38.11 17.55 2.60
N TRP A 132 38.01 16.39 1.94
CA TRP A 132 37.75 15.10 2.57
C TRP A 132 39.05 14.32 2.82
N ALA A 133 38.97 13.27 3.64
CA ALA A 133 40.10 12.38 3.91
C ALA A 133 40.54 11.55 2.67
N GLY A 134 39.67 11.43 1.68
CA GLY A 134 39.92 10.78 0.40
C GLY A 134 38.82 11.11 -0.60
N LYS A 135 38.88 10.49 -1.79
CA LYS A 135 37.94 10.79 -2.88
C LYS A 135 36.51 10.39 -2.52
N VAL A 136 35.58 11.27 -2.87
CA VAL A 136 34.14 11.06 -2.76
C VAL A 136 33.46 11.24 -4.13
N PRO A 137 32.43 10.44 -4.46
CA PRO A 137 31.78 10.49 -5.78
C PRO A 137 30.66 11.53 -5.81
N LEU A 138 30.99 12.79 -6.07
CA LEU A 138 30.03 13.90 -6.01
C LEU A 138 29.12 13.97 -7.24
N LYS A 139 27.84 14.33 -7.01
CA LYS A 139 26.82 14.49 -8.07
C LYS A 139 26.16 15.86 -8.11
N LYS A 140 26.15 16.59 -6.99
CA LYS A 140 25.59 17.94 -6.90
C LYS A 140 26.19 18.68 -5.72
N ALA A 141 26.03 19.99 -5.70
CA ALA A 141 26.39 20.83 -4.57
C ALA A 141 25.41 22.00 -4.46
N LYS A 142 25.30 22.57 -3.27
CA LYS A 142 24.39 23.67 -2.97
C LYS A 142 25.08 24.69 -2.09
N VAL A 143 24.97 25.97 -2.46
CA VAL A 143 25.60 27.07 -1.70
C VAL A 143 24.54 28.06 -1.23
N PHE A 144 24.59 28.40 0.04
CA PHE A 144 23.69 29.35 0.68
C PHE A 144 24.44 30.66 0.92
N PHE A 145 24.27 31.62 0.01
CA PHE A 145 24.94 32.91 0.15
C PHE A 145 24.35 33.75 1.28
N TRP A 146 25.21 34.54 1.90
CA TRP A 146 24.87 35.47 2.96
C TRP A 146 25.35 36.87 2.59
N ALA A 147 24.50 37.87 2.84
CA ALA A 147 24.80 39.28 2.64
C ALA A 147 24.27 40.10 3.83
N ASP A 148 24.97 41.19 4.18
CA ASP A 148 24.63 42.04 5.33
C ASP A 148 23.88 43.34 4.95
N GLY A 149 23.59 43.53 3.65
CA GLY A 149 23.02 44.77 3.11
C GLY A 149 24.00 45.95 3.11
N GLY A 150 25.29 45.69 3.31
CA GLY A 150 26.35 46.69 3.45
C GLY A 150 27.70 46.18 2.94
N GLY A 151 28.61 45.88 3.87
CA GLY A 151 30.01 45.58 3.56
C GLY A 151 30.21 44.24 2.85
N VAL A 152 29.29 43.30 3.03
CA VAL A 152 29.28 41.99 2.39
C VAL A 152 28.08 41.92 1.45
N PRO A 153 28.27 42.25 0.15
CA PRO A 153 27.20 42.21 -0.82
C PRO A 153 26.84 40.76 -1.19
N MET A 154 25.70 40.59 -1.86
CA MET A 154 25.36 39.34 -2.50
C MET A 154 26.42 38.97 -3.56
N ALA A 155 26.74 37.68 -3.68
CA ALA A 155 27.68 37.21 -4.70
C ALA A 155 27.18 37.61 -6.11
N SER A 156 28.06 38.11 -6.97
CA SER A 156 27.67 38.52 -8.33
C SER A 156 27.67 37.36 -9.33
N SER A 157 28.57 36.39 -9.11
CA SER A 157 28.59 35.10 -9.78
C SER A 157 29.49 34.15 -8.98
N TRP A 158 29.43 32.87 -9.30
CA TRP A 158 30.26 31.83 -8.70
C TRP A 158 30.39 30.67 -9.67
N LYS A 159 31.36 29.80 -9.41
CA LYS A 159 31.47 28.49 -10.05
C LYS A 159 32.08 27.48 -9.10
N LEU A 160 31.88 26.19 -9.38
CA LEU A 160 32.56 25.12 -8.66
C LEU A 160 33.79 24.65 -9.44
N GLN A 161 34.83 24.31 -8.69
CA GLN A 161 36.00 23.59 -9.18
C GLN A 161 36.31 22.40 -8.29
N TYR A 162 36.87 21.35 -8.88
CA TYR A 162 37.36 20.18 -8.16
C TYR A 162 38.85 19.97 -8.44
N ALA A 163 39.58 19.36 -7.50
CA ALA A 163 40.94 18.90 -7.75
C ALA A 163 40.90 17.55 -8.46
N ASP A 164 41.59 17.43 -9.60
CA ASP A 164 41.75 16.17 -10.29
C ASP A 164 42.82 15.27 -9.62
N ALA A 165 43.15 14.14 -10.25
CA ALA A 165 44.11 13.18 -9.71
C ALA A 165 45.53 13.74 -9.53
N ASP A 166 45.90 14.78 -10.29
CA ASP A 166 47.20 15.44 -10.23
C ASP A 166 47.20 16.63 -9.25
N GLY A 167 46.02 16.96 -8.68
CA GLY A 167 45.81 18.10 -7.80
C GLY A 167 45.55 19.40 -8.56
N ASP A 168 45.34 19.33 -9.88
CA ASP A 168 45.02 20.49 -10.69
C ASP A 168 43.52 20.82 -10.61
N TRP A 169 43.20 22.11 -10.56
CA TRP A 169 41.82 22.57 -10.41
C TRP A 169 41.09 22.60 -11.75
N GLN A 170 39.98 21.85 -11.84
CA GLN A 170 39.12 21.76 -13.02
C GLN A 170 37.76 22.36 -12.72
N ASP A 171 37.15 23.04 -13.71
CA ASP A 171 35.77 23.53 -13.59
C ASP A 171 34.78 22.35 -13.59
N VAL A 172 33.80 22.38 -12.68
CA VAL A 172 32.73 21.37 -12.66
C VAL A 172 31.81 21.58 -13.85
N LYS A 173 31.62 20.53 -14.65
CA LYS A 173 30.67 20.49 -15.76
C LYS A 173 29.26 20.25 -15.22
N LEU A 174 28.35 21.20 -15.45
CA LEU A 174 26.97 21.09 -15.01
C LEU A 174 26.11 20.26 -15.96
N ALA A 175 25.07 19.63 -15.43
CA ALA A 175 24.07 18.90 -16.21
C ALA A 175 23.28 19.84 -17.14
N ASP A 176 22.68 19.30 -18.20
CA ASP A 176 21.96 20.10 -19.21
C ASP A 176 20.84 20.93 -18.56
N GLY A 177 20.78 22.22 -18.93
CA GLY A 177 19.81 23.18 -18.38
C GLY A 177 20.16 23.77 -17.01
N GLN A 178 21.23 23.31 -16.36
CA GLN A 178 21.72 23.90 -15.11
C GLN A 178 22.58 25.14 -15.36
N SER A 179 22.54 26.09 -14.44
CA SER A 179 23.40 27.28 -14.44
C SER A 179 23.72 27.71 -13.01
N TYR A 180 24.83 28.42 -12.83
CA TYR A 180 25.21 29.01 -11.55
C TYR A 180 24.34 30.25 -11.26
N MET A 181 23.14 30.02 -10.74
CA MET A 181 22.23 31.09 -10.34
C MET A 181 22.70 31.77 -9.06
N VAL A 182 22.25 33.01 -8.84
CA VAL A 182 22.46 33.75 -7.60
C VAL A 182 21.11 34.16 -7.07
N ASN A 183 20.60 33.35 -6.18
CA ASN A 183 19.34 33.54 -5.52
C ASN A 183 19.55 33.89 -4.05
N GLN A 184 18.81 34.88 -3.57
CA GLN A 184 18.87 35.37 -2.21
C GLN A 184 17.95 34.55 -1.30
N ASN A 185 18.40 34.25 -0.09
CA ASN A 185 17.62 33.55 0.94
C ASN A 185 17.16 32.13 0.55
N GLU A 186 17.88 31.48 -0.35
CA GLU A 186 17.65 30.09 -0.74
C GLU A 186 18.98 29.40 -1.08
N GLY A 187 18.92 28.08 -1.30
CA GLY A 187 20.08 27.29 -1.65
C GLY A 187 20.31 27.28 -3.16
N ASN A 188 21.49 27.69 -3.58
CA ASN A 188 21.89 27.73 -4.98
C ASN A 188 22.44 26.36 -5.37
N GLU A 189 21.56 25.46 -5.80
CA GLU A 189 21.92 24.09 -6.19
C GLU A 189 22.39 24.03 -7.64
N VAL A 190 23.41 23.22 -7.88
CA VAL A 190 23.80 22.81 -9.24
C VAL A 190 24.05 21.30 -9.28
N LYS A 191 23.51 20.66 -10.31
CA LYS A 191 23.72 19.22 -10.61
C LYS A 191 24.86 19.05 -11.61
N PHE A 192 25.68 18.03 -11.40
CA PHE A 192 26.85 17.75 -12.23
C PHE A 192 26.45 16.86 -13.41
N ALA A 193 27.00 17.11 -14.60
CA ALA A 193 26.75 16.28 -15.77
C ALA A 193 27.26 14.85 -15.56
N ASP A 194 28.45 14.76 -14.97
CA ASP A 194 29.18 13.52 -14.71
C ASP A 194 29.49 13.41 -13.21
N THR A 195 29.73 12.20 -12.72
CA THR A 195 30.21 12.02 -11.33
C THR A 195 31.61 12.63 -11.20
N VAL A 196 31.80 13.49 -10.20
CA VAL A 196 33.10 14.11 -9.91
C VAL A 196 33.76 13.33 -8.77
N GLU A 197 34.80 12.57 -9.09
CA GLU A 197 35.59 11.80 -8.13
C GLU A 197 36.76 12.64 -7.60
N THR A 198 36.57 13.28 -6.44
CA THR A 198 37.55 14.23 -5.88
C THR A 198 37.59 14.17 -4.35
N ASP A 199 38.72 14.56 -3.76
CA ASP A 199 38.87 14.81 -2.32
C ASP A 199 38.85 16.30 -1.98
N GLU A 200 38.78 17.19 -2.99
CA GLU A 200 38.70 18.64 -2.79
C GLU A 200 37.71 19.31 -3.77
N LEU A 201 36.72 20.02 -3.23
CA LEU A 201 35.75 20.82 -3.98
C LEU A 201 35.80 22.26 -3.48
N ARG A 202 35.82 23.25 -4.38
CA ARG A 202 35.76 24.66 -3.98
C ARG A 202 34.76 25.47 -4.79
N VAL A 203 34.13 26.44 -4.14
CA VAL A 203 33.46 27.56 -4.79
C VAL A 203 34.51 28.63 -5.10
N VAL A 204 34.50 29.15 -6.32
CA VAL A 204 35.36 30.26 -6.76
C VAL A 204 34.50 31.45 -7.14
N PHE A 205 34.90 32.62 -6.66
CA PHE A 205 34.23 33.89 -6.88
C PHE A 205 35.05 34.82 -7.79
N PRO A 206 34.42 35.84 -8.41
CA PRO A 206 35.13 36.82 -9.21
C PRO A 206 36.28 37.48 -8.46
N LYS A 207 37.36 37.78 -9.18
CA LYS A 207 38.55 38.44 -8.64
C LYS A 207 38.19 39.71 -7.85
N GLY A 208 38.63 39.76 -6.59
CA GLY A 208 38.38 40.90 -5.70
C GLY A 208 36.95 41.00 -5.15
N ALA A 209 36.10 39.98 -5.34
CA ALA A 209 34.76 39.96 -4.77
C ALA A 209 34.81 39.90 -3.24
N ILE A 210 33.89 40.63 -2.59
CA ILE A 210 33.54 40.41 -1.19
C ILE A 210 32.24 39.61 -1.17
N VAL A 211 32.24 38.48 -0.46
CA VAL A 211 31.16 37.48 -0.45
C VAL A 211 31.01 36.89 0.95
N GLY A 212 29.83 36.35 1.21
CA GLY A 212 29.55 35.54 2.38
C GLY A 212 28.74 34.30 2.02
N ALA A 213 28.90 33.25 2.82
CA ALA A 213 28.12 32.03 2.74
C ALA A 213 27.77 31.56 4.15
N SER A 214 26.55 31.09 4.34
CA SER A 214 26.13 30.43 5.57
C SER A 214 26.39 28.93 5.52
N GLU A 215 26.15 28.30 4.37
CA GLU A 215 26.29 26.85 4.21
C GLU A 215 26.79 26.49 2.79
N PHE A 216 27.59 25.43 2.69
CA PHE A 216 28.11 24.84 1.47
C PHE A 216 27.98 23.32 1.55
N GLU A 217 26.94 22.80 0.92
CA GLU A 217 26.63 21.38 0.87
C GLU A 217 27.21 20.74 -0.39
N ALA A 218 27.67 19.50 -0.25
CA ALA A 218 28.20 18.69 -1.34
C ALA A 218 27.66 17.28 -1.20
N TYR A 219 27.02 16.77 -2.26
CA TYR A 219 26.28 15.51 -2.21
C TYR A 219 27.00 14.43 -3.01
N ALA A 220 27.38 13.36 -2.31
CA ALA A 220 27.97 12.17 -2.90
C ALA A 220 26.89 11.14 -3.21
N ILE A 221 27.14 10.25 -4.18
CA ILE A 221 26.31 9.06 -4.38
C ILE A 221 26.34 8.24 -3.09
N GLU A 222 25.18 7.84 -2.60
CA GLU A 222 25.07 7.01 -1.40
C GLU A 222 25.39 5.54 -1.75
N PRO A 223 26.35 4.89 -1.06
CA PRO A 223 26.61 3.48 -1.28
C PRO A 223 25.50 2.61 -0.67
N VAL A 224 25.22 1.48 -1.33
CA VAL A 224 24.28 0.44 -0.86
C VAL A 224 24.83 -0.29 0.36
N SER A 225 26.14 -0.54 0.37
CA SER A 225 26.84 -1.16 1.50
C SER A 225 28.30 -0.72 1.55
N VAL A 226 28.90 -0.80 2.73
CA VAL A 226 30.34 -0.63 2.92
C VAL A 226 30.87 -1.89 3.58
N ASP A 227 31.96 -2.45 3.05
CA ASP A 227 32.54 -3.68 3.57
C ASP A 227 33.07 -3.47 5.01
N GLU A 228 32.78 -4.44 5.87
CA GLU A 228 33.37 -4.57 7.21
C GLU A 228 34.76 -5.19 7.14
N VAL A 229 35.55 -5.02 8.20
CA VAL A 229 36.93 -5.51 8.27
C VAL A 229 37.07 -6.54 9.39
N ASN A 230 37.75 -7.65 9.13
CA ASN A 230 38.12 -8.64 10.16
C ASN A 230 39.64 -8.67 10.36
N ARG A 231 40.08 -8.59 11.62
CA ARG A 231 41.50 -8.75 11.98
C ARG A 231 41.72 -9.68 13.16
N LEU A 232 42.51 -10.72 12.92
CA LEU A 232 43.07 -11.60 13.95
C LEU A 232 44.49 -11.15 14.28
N VAL A 233 44.75 -10.80 15.54
CA VAL A 233 46.06 -10.35 16.01
C VAL A 233 46.51 -11.11 17.26
N GLN A 234 47.83 -11.18 17.45
CA GLN A 234 48.42 -11.85 18.61
C GLN A 234 48.14 -11.06 19.89
N THR A 235 47.73 -11.75 20.96
CA THR A 235 47.59 -11.14 22.29
C THR A 235 48.92 -10.53 22.75
N GLY A 236 48.86 -9.30 23.26
CA GLY A 236 50.01 -8.50 23.67
C GLY A 236 50.61 -7.64 22.55
N SER A 237 50.06 -7.69 21.34
CA SER A 237 50.43 -6.76 20.25
C SER A 237 50.19 -5.31 20.65
N LYS A 238 51.03 -4.40 20.12
CA LYS A 238 50.84 -2.96 20.30
C LYS A 238 49.76 -2.44 19.37
N ALA A 239 49.02 -1.43 19.81
CA ALA A 239 47.98 -0.81 18.98
C ALA A 239 48.54 -0.27 17.66
N ASP A 240 49.75 0.30 17.67
CA ASP A 240 50.42 0.82 16.47
C ASP A 240 50.83 -0.28 15.46
N ASP A 241 50.90 -1.53 15.92
CA ASP A 241 51.18 -2.70 15.09
C ASP A 241 49.91 -3.25 14.42
N LEU A 242 48.72 -2.91 14.92
CA LEU A 242 47.45 -3.30 14.31
C LEU A 242 47.25 -2.54 13.00
N LYS A 243 47.38 -3.25 11.88
CA LYS A 243 47.21 -2.67 10.54
C LYS A 243 45.76 -2.76 10.09
N LEU A 244 44.98 -1.74 10.43
CA LEU A 244 43.68 -1.50 9.81
C LEU A 244 43.88 -0.83 8.44
N PRO A 245 43.02 -1.14 7.45
CA PRO A 245 43.15 -0.57 6.12
C PRO A 245 42.79 0.93 6.14
N SER A 246 43.46 1.72 5.29
CA SER A 246 43.16 3.15 5.14
C SER A 246 41.97 3.42 4.21
N THR A 247 41.50 2.39 3.51
CA THR A 247 40.29 2.42 2.67
C THR A 247 39.43 1.19 2.91
N VAL A 248 38.14 1.31 2.66
CA VAL A 248 37.19 0.19 2.60
C VAL A 248 36.42 0.26 1.30
N SER A 249 36.01 -0.90 0.79
CA SER A 249 35.23 -0.98 -0.43
C SER A 249 33.78 -0.65 -0.14
N ALA A 250 33.20 0.26 -0.91
CA ALA A 250 31.79 0.60 -0.88
C ALA A 250 31.12 0.17 -2.19
N VAL A 251 29.97 -0.48 -2.09
CA VAL A 251 29.17 -0.98 -3.22
C VAL A 251 28.08 0.03 -3.55
N TYR A 252 27.89 0.32 -4.83
CA TYR A 252 26.89 1.28 -5.31
C TYR A 252 25.77 0.58 -6.08
N THR A 253 24.67 1.31 -6.27
CA THR A 253 23.47 0.82 -6.97
C THR A 253 23.78 0.39 -8.41
N ASP A 254 24.75 1.03 -9.07
CA ASP A 254 25.19 0.65 -10.43
C ASP A 254 26.12 -0.59 -10.47
N GLY A 255 26.34 -1.26 -9.33
CA GLY A 255 27.21 -2.43 -9.20
C GLY A 255 28.71 -2.11 -9.09
N SER A 256 29.09 -0.84 -9.25
CA SER A 256 30.49 -0.42 -9.08
C SER A 256 30.92 -0.48 -7.63
N ARG A 257 32.23 -0.65 -7.42
CA ARG A 257 32.86 -0.49 -6.12
C ARG A 257 33.77 0.74 -6.11
N ARG A 258 33.81 1.45 -4.98
CA ARG A 258 34.82 2.51 -4.74
C ARG A 258 35.54 2.23 -3.44
N ASP A 259 36.85 2.37 -3.47
CA ASP A 259 37.65 2.37 -2.26
C ASP A 259 37.56 3.74 -1.61
N LEU A 260 36.77 3.83 -0.55
CA LEU A 260 36.55 5.06 0.21
C LEU A 260 37.51 5.13 1.39
N ALA A 261 38.05 6.31 1.66
CA ALA A 261 38.93 6.51 2.81
C ALA A 261 38.19 6.27 4.12
N VAL A 262 38.81 5.51 5.02
CA VAL A 262 38.27 5.24 6.36
C VAL A 262 39.22 5.76 7.43
N THR A 263 38.66 6.39 8.46
CA THR A 263 39.36 6.74 9.70
C THR A 263 38.80 5.91 10.83
N TRP A 264 39.65 5.09 11.45
CA TRP A 264 39.26 4.20 12.54
C TRP A 264 39.38 4.87 13.90
N ASP A 265 38.47 4.51 14.81
CA ASP A 265 38.60 4.83 16.23
C ASP A 265 39.90 4.27 16.81
N LYS A 266 40.42 4.96 17.82
CA LYS A 266 41.71 4.63 18.41
C LYS A 266 41.62 3.30 19.18
N VAL A 267 42.42 2.33 18.77
CA VAL A 267 42.69 1.11 19.54
C VAL A 267 43.79 1.38 20.57
N THR A 268 43.67 0.80 21.76
CA THR A 268 44.64 0.95 22.85
C THR A 268 45.38 -0.36 23.13
N ASP A 269 46.62 -0.26 23.62
CA ASP A 269 47.40 -1.42 24.07
C ASP A 269 46.66 -2.27 25.11
N ALA A 270 45.83 -1.64 25.95
CA ALA A 270 45.06 -2.34 26.98
C ALA A 270 44.00 -3.28 26.38
N GLN A 271 43.34 -2.88 25.28
CA GLN A 271 42.37 -3.72 24.58
C GLN A 271 43.01 -4.96 23.94
N LEU A 272 44.30 -4.90 23.61
CA LEU A 272 45.06 -5.99 23.00
C LEU A 272 45.89 -6.81 24.01
N ALA A 273 45.92 -6.41 25.28
CA ALA A 273 46.81 -7.00 26.29
C ALA A 273 46.41 -8.41 26.73
N ALA A 274 45.16 -8.81 26.50
CA ALA A 274 44.60 -10.12 26.83
C ALA A 274 43.76 -10.65 25.66
N ASP A 275 43.41 -11.93 25.75
CA ASP A 275 42.48 -12.55 24.81
C ASP A 275 41.12 -11.83 24.82
N ALA A 276 40.77 -11.19 23.71
CA ALA A 276 39.59 -10.33 23.63
C ALA A 276 39.02 -10.28 22.21
N VAL A 277 37.73 -9.91 22.11
CA VAL A 277 37.04 -9.62 20.87
C VAL A 277 36.31 -8.30 21.06
N PHE A 278 36.48 -7.36 20.14
CA PHE A 278 35.85 -6.05 20.21
C PHE A 278 35.76 -5.41 18.83
N ASP A 279 34.86 -4.44 18.71
CA ASP A 279 34.61 -3.70 17.48
C ASP A 279 35.29 -2.34 17.54
N VAL A 280 35.78 -1.89 16.39
CA VAL A 280 36.37 -0.55 16.19
C VAL A 280 35.57 0.13 15.08
N LYS A 281 34.92 1.24 15.38
CA LYS A 281 34.13 1.98 14.39
C LYS A 281 35.05 2.71 13.41
N GLY A 282 34.62 2.78 12.16
CA GLY A 282 35.30 3.48 11.08
C GLY A 282 34.40 4.56 10.49
N THR A 283 34.89 5.80 10.44
CA THR A 283 34.26 6.90 9.68
C THR A 283 34.72 6.83 8.23
N VAL A 284 33.78 6.71 7.29
CA VAL A 284 34.07 6.50 5.87
C VAL A 284 33.69 7.75 5.07
N ALA A 285 34.66 8.37 4.40
CA ALA A 285 34.41 9.55 3.58
C ALA A 285 33.52 9.18 2.38
N GLY A 286 32.38 9.87 2.23
CA GLY A 286 31.39 9.56 1.19
C GLY A 286 30.27 8.63 1.64
N ALA A 287 30.38 8.00 2.82
CA ALA A 287 29.41 7.05 3.34
C ALA A 287 29.06 7.36 4.80
N LEU A 288 27.90 7.99 5.03
CA LEU A 288 27.51 8.42 6.38
C LEU A 288 27.30 7.25 7.35
N SER A 289 27.02 6.04 6.86
CA SER A 289 26.87 4.83 7.68
C SER A 289 28.18 4.37 8.34
N GLY A 290 29.33 4.82 7.83
CA GLY A 290 30.63 4.31 8.27
C GLY A 290 30.81 2.81 7.98
N THR A 291 31.67 2.17 8.77
CA THR A 291 31.94 0.72 8.76
C THR A 291 32.44 0.28 10.14
N VAL A 292 32.65 -1.03 10.34
CA VAL A 292 33.18 -1.62 11.57
C VAL A 292 34.36 -2.55 11.25
N ALA A 293 35.38 -2.53 12.11
CA ALA A 293 36.43 -3.53 12.14
C ALA A 293 36.26 -4.42 13.37
N HIS A 294 36.08 -5.72 13.13
CA HIS A 294 36.01 -6.77 14.15
C HIS A 294 37.42 -7.25 14.48
N ILE A 295 37.87 -6.98 15.70
CA ILE A 295 39.22 -7.32 16.17
C ILE A 295 39.15 -8.51 17.11
N ALA A 296 39.95 -9.54 16.81
CA ALA A 296 40.18 -10.66 17.70
C ALA A 296 41.65 -10.68 18.14
N ALA A 297 41.93 -10.32 19.40
CA ALA A 297 43.24 -10.48 20.02
C ALA A 297 43.31 -11.88 20.64
N ARG A 298 44.14 -12.77 20.10
CA ARG A 298 44.21 -14.17 20.54
C ARG A 298 45.65 -14.62 20.78
N SER A 299 45.88 -15.29 21.90
CA SER A 299 47.19 -15.81 22.31
C SER A 299 47.66 -16.98 21.44
N ASP A 300 46.74 -17.65 20.74
CA ASP A 300 47.00 -18.78 19.86
C ASP A 300 47.20 -18.39 18.38
N THR A 301 47.18 -17.09 18.04
CA THR A 301 47.25 -16.58 16.65
C THR A 301 48.46 -17.13 15.88
N ALA A 302 49.66 -17.10 16.47
CA ALA A 302 50.88 -17.58 15.81
C ALA A 302 50.88 -19.08 15.47
N SER A 303 49.98 -19.87 16.08
CA SER A 303 49.86 -21.32 15.82
C SER A 303 48.77 -21.66 14.79
N GLN A 304 48.01 -20.67 14.32
CA GLN A 304 46.93 -20.90 13.38
C GLN A 304 47.45 -21.08 11.95
N THR A 305 46.96 -22.11 11.27
CA THR A 305 47.11 -22.28 9.81
C THR A 305 45.94 -21.60 9.10
N VAL A 306 46.10 -21.22 7.83
CA VAL A 306 44.97 -20.71 7.02
C VAL A 306 43.77 -21.64 7.15
N GLY A 307 42.64 -21.05 7.48
CA GLY A 307 41.39 -21.76 7.57
C GLY A 307 40.54 -21.61 6.31
N ASN A 308 39.22 -21.65 6.47
CA ASN A 308 38.30 -21.67 5.33
C ASN A 308 37.89 -20.25 4.95
N ALA A 309 38.05 -19.87 3.69
CA ALA A 309 37.46 -18.63 3.18
C ALA A 309 35.94 -18.69 3.34
N GLN A 310 35.36 -17.62 3.89
CA GLN A 310 33.93 -17.50 4.07
C GLN A 310 33.29 -17.08 2.73
N PRO A 311 32.08 -17.59 2.43
CA PRO A 311 31.35 -17.11 1.26
C PRO A 311 31.05 -15.62 1.44
N VAL A 312 31.21 -14.87 0.36
CA VAL A 312 30.82 -13.47 0.28
C VAL A 312 29.69 -13.34 -0.73
N GLU A 313 28.83 -12.34 -0.52
CA GLU A 313 27.70 -12.06 -1.39
C GLU A 313 27.78 -10.61 -1.87
N GLN A 314 27.35 -10.38 -3.11
CA GLN A 314 27.29 -9.05 -3.70
C GLN A 314 26.00 -8.93 -4.50
N THR A 315 25.24 -7.87 -4.26
CA THR A 315 24.05 -7.56 -5.03
C THR A 315 24.35 -6.49 -6.07
N VAL A 316 23.84 -6.67 -7.29
CA VAL A 316 23.93 -5.71 -8.39
C VAL A 316 22.58 -5.63 -9.09
N TYR A 317 22.16 -4.43 -9.48
CA TYR A 317 20.92 -4.27 -10.25
C TYR A 317 21.11 -4.66 -11.72
N GLN A 318 20.03 -5.17 -12.32
CA GLN A 318 19.97 -5.52 -13.73
C GLN A 318 20.38 -4.32 -14.60
N ASN A 319 21.16 -4.58 -15.65
CA ASN A 319 21.71 -3.59 -16.59
C ASN A 319 22.80 -2.67 -16.02
N ALA A 320 23.39 -3.01 -14.86
CA ALA A 320 24.65 -2.43 -14.42
C ALA A 320 25.72 -2.46 -15.53
N LYS A 321 26.53 -1.40 -15.63
CA LYS A 321 27.53 -1.26 -16.70
C LYS A 321 28.72 -2.21 -16.53
N SER A 322 29.08 -2.51 -15.29
CA SER A 322 30.20 -3.38 -14.91
C SER A 322 30.01 -3.87 -13.48
N ILE A 323 30.81 -4.86 -13.08
CA ILE A 323 30.87 -5.32 -11.69
C ILE A 323 32.33 -5.43 -11.25
N ASP A 324 32.65 -4.79 -10.13
CA ASP A 324 33.93 -4.95 -9.45
C ASP A 324 33.77 -5.94 -8.29
N LEU A 325 34.72 -6.88 -8.14
CA LEU A 325 34.69 -7.91 -7.11
C LEU A 325 35.59 -7.52 -5.92
N PRO A 326 35.29 -7.99 -4.70
CA PRO A 326 36.07 -7.61 -3.52
C PRO A 326 37.52 -8.09 -3.62
N ALA A 327 38.47 -7.27 -3.17
CA ALA A 327 39.90 -7.58 -3.19
C ALA A 327 40.33 -8.52 -2.04
N THR A 328 39.50 -8.62 -1.00
CA THR A 328 39.71 -9.48 0.17
C THR A 328 38.45 -10.26 0.51
N VAL A 329 38.61 -11.41 1.17
CA VAL A 329 37.51 -12.16 1.78
C VAL A 329 37.86 -12.56 3.22
N PRO A 330 36.87 -12.68 4.12
CA PRO A 330 37.12 -13.20 5.46
C PRO A 330 37.57 -14.65 5.41
N VAL A 331 38.66 -14.99 6.10
CA VAL A 331 39.11 -16.38 6.28
C VAL A 331 38.91 -16.77 7.74
N LYS A 332 38.14 -17.82 7.98
CA LYS A 332 37.87 -18.35 9.31
C LYS A 332 38.92 -19.36 9.72
N PHE A 333 39.75 -19.00 10.68
CA PHE A 333 40.84 -19.82 11.21
C PHE A 333 40.33 -20.96 12.11
N PRO A 334 41.14 -22.00 12.38
CA PRO A 334 40.74 -23.13 13.24
C PRO A 334 40.28 -22.74 14.65
N ASN A 335 40.79 -21.65 15.21
CA ASN A 335 40.34 -21.08 16.48
C ASN A 335 38.96 -20.39 16.41
N GLY A 336 38.33 -20.33 15.23
CA GLY A 336 36.97 -19.86 15.00
C GLY A 336 36.86 -18.38 14.62
N TYR A 337 37.96 -17.63 14.59
CA TYR A 337 37.96 -16.19 14.29
C TYR A 337 38.31 -15.90 12.82
N ASN A 338 37.82 -14.78 12.32
CA ASN A 338 38.05 -14.33 10.95
C ASN A 338 39.24 -13.37 10.85
N ASP A 339 39.94 -13.41 9.72
CA ASP A 339 40.89 -12.38 9.29
C ASP A 339 40.79 -12.22 7.78
N ASP A 340 40.70 -10.98 7.30
CA ASP A 340 40.51 -10.72 5.88
C ASP A 340 41.81 -10.95 5.10
N ARG A 341 41.71 -11.80 4.07
CA ARG A 341 42.84 -12.17 3.22
C ARG A 341 42.58 -11.79 1.77
N LYS A 342 43.66 -11.44 1.07
CA LYS A 342 43.61 -11.13 -0.37
C LYS A 342 43.08 -12.34 -1.14
N VAL A 343 42.15 -12.09 -2.06
CA VAL A 343 41.58 -13.12 -2.93
C VAL A 343 41.93 -12.82 -4.38
N THR A 344 42.09 -13.87 -5.18
CA THR A 344 42.15 -13.79 -6.64
C THR A 344 40.95 -14.53 -7.21
N TRP A 345 40.08 -13.81 -7.92
CA TRP A 345 38.88 -14.37 -8.56
C TRP A 345 39.20 -14.96 -9.94
N LYS A 346 38.42 -15.96 -10.34
CA LYS A 346 38.59 -16.65 -11.62
C LYS A 346 37.91 -15.88 -12.76
N ASP A 347 38.70 -15.27 -13.64
CA ASP A 347 38.25 -14.45 -14.78
C ASP A 347 37.13 -15.07 -15.64
N ALA A 348 37.17 -16.39 -15.83
CA ALA A 348 36.17 -17.09 -16.63
C ALA A 348 34.77 -17.02 -16.00
N ASP A 349 34.69 -17.05 -14.67
CA ASP A 349 33.43 -17.00 -13.94
C ASP A 349 32.91 -15.56 -13.88
N ILE A 350 33.82 -14.57 -13.78
CA ILE A 350 33.47 -13.13 -13.88
C ILE A 350 32.82 -12.82 -15.23
N LYS A 351 33.42 -13.32 -16.33
CA LYS A 351 32.88 -13.13 -17.69
C LYS A 351 31.56 -13.85 -17.94
N ALA A 352 31.19 -14.81 -17.09
CA ALA A 352 29.94 -15.54 -17.18
C ALA A 352 28.78 -14.81 -16.48
N ILE A 353 29.06 -13.74 -15.71
CA ILE A 353 28.03 -12.92 -15.09
C ILE A 353 27.29 -12.15 -16.19
N ASP A 354 26.00 -12.43 -16.35
CA ASP A 354 25.12 -11.71 -17.27
C ASP A 354 24.31 -10.67 -16.48
N LEU A 355 24.82 -9.44 -16.44
CA LEU A 355 24.18 -8.33 -15.73
C LEU A 355 22.83 -7.93 -16.32
N THR A 356 22.45 -8.43 -17.51
CA THR A 356 21.13 -8.17 -18.11
C THR A 356 20.06 -9.15 -17.65
N LYS A 357 20.42 -10.17 -16.87
CA LYS A 357 19.51 -11.23 -16.46
C LYS A 357 19.50 -11.37 -14.95
N VAL A 358 18.31 -11.23 -14.36
CA VAL A 358 18.10 -11.48 -12.93
C VAL A 358 18.44 -12.93 -12.60
N GLY A 359 19.27 -13.13 -11.58
CA GLY A 359 19.72 -14.44 -11.12
C GLY A 359 21.01 -14.39 -10.31
N ASP A 360 21.39 -15.54 -9.77
CA ASP A 360 22.60 -15.71 -8.97
C ASP A 360 23.73 -16.29 -9.82
N TYR A 361 24.91 -15.68 -9.71
CA TYR A 361 26.12 -16.09 -10.43
C TYR A 361 27.21 -16.40 -9.42
N GLU A 362 27.82 -17.58 -9.53
CA GLU A 362 28.91 -17.99 -8.64
C GLU A 362 30.26 -17.69 -9.27
N VAL A 363 31.12 -17.02 -8.52
CA VAL A 363 32.51 -16.75 -8.90
C VAL A 363 33.42 -17.51 -7.94
N ALA A 364 34.22 -18.43 -8.48
CA ALA A 364 35.25 -19.11 -7.71
C ALA A 364 36.48 -18.20 -7.54
N GLY A 365 37.09 -18.25 -6.36
CA GLY A 365 38.33 -17.54 -6.06
C GLY A 365 39.31 -18.40 -5.26
N THR A 366 40.52 -17.89 -5.13
CA THR A 366 41.57 -18.50 -4.31
C THR A 366 42.18 -17.45 -3.40
N VAL A 367 42.25 -17.77 -2.11
CA VAL A 367 43.07 -17.04 -1.14
C VAL A 367 44.41 -17.78 -1.04
N ASP A 368 45.51 -17.07 -1.30
CA ASP A 368 46.87 -17.59 -1.14
C ASP A 368 47.61 -16.71 -0.14
N ASP A 369 48.16 -17.30 0.91
CA ASP A 369 48.96 -16.60 1.91
C ASP A 369 50.46 -16.94 1.85
N GLY A 370 50.90 -17.62 0.78
CA GLY A 370 52.28 -18.05 0.57
C GLY A 370 52.66 -19.33 1.31
N SER A 371 51.80 -19.84 2.21
CA SER A 371 52.01 -21.11 2.93
C SER A 371 50.95 -22.16 2.62
N SER A 372 49.75 -21.74 2.25
CA SER A 372 48.63 -22.61 1.85
C SER A 372 47.58 -21.84 1.03
N SER A 373 46.70 -22.55 0.34
CA SER A 373 45.59 -21.96 -0.42
C SER A 373 44.22 -22.42 0.09
N ALA A 374 43.28 -21.49 0.14
CA ALA A 374 41.88 -21.75 0.45
C ALA A 374 40.99 -21.36 -0.73
N ALA A 375 40.01 -22.20 -1.07
CA ALA A 375 39.01 -21.88 -2.07
C ALA A 375 38.03 -20.86 -1.50
N ALA A 376 37.83 -19.76 -2.22
CA ALA A 376 36.83 -18.73 -1.94
C ALA A 376 35.67 -18.84 -2.92
N LYS A 377 34.51 -18.33 -2.48
CA LYS A 377 33.29 -18.29 -3.28
C LYS A 377 32.62 -16.93 -3.08
N LEU A 378 32.25 -16.31 -4.20
CA LEU A 378 31.40 -15.14 -4.23
C LEU A 378 30.10 -15.50 -4.95
N THR A 379 28.97 -15.14 -4.34
CA THR A 379 27.67 -15.16 -5.02
C THR A 379 27.33 -13.74 -5.44
N VAL A 380 27.11 -13.53 -6.74
CA VAL A 380 26.64 -12.27 -7.29
C VAL A 380 25.15 -12.39 -7.57
N HIS A 381 24.33 -11.65 -6.83
CA HIS A 381 22.89 -11.55 -7.03
C HIS A 381 22.61 -10.42 -8.02
N VAL A 382 22.32 -10.76 -9.28
CA VAL A 382 21.74 -9.80 -10.22
C VAL A 382 20.25 -9.72 -9.92
N VAL A 383 19.80 -8.61 -9.34
CA VAL A 383 18.39 -8.41 -8.96
C VAL A 383 17.73 -7.41 -9.89
N ALA A 384 16.41 -7.47 -10.02
CA ALA A 384 15.67 -6.51 -10.83
C ALA A 384 15.98 -5.10 -10.32
N ASP A 385 16.26 -4.17 -11.23
CA ASP A 385 16.44 -2.76 -10.87
C ASP A 385 15.09 -2.22 -10.38
N PRO A 386 14.94 -1.83 -9.09
CA PRO A 386 13.70 -1.25 -8.57
C PRO A 386 13.43 0.12 -9.22
N ASN A 387 14.45 0.73 -9.83
CA ASN A 387 14.38 1.98 -10.57
C ASN A 387 14.52 1.75 -12.09
N GLY A 388 14.39 0.52 -12.59
CA GLY A 388 14.59 0.15 -14.00
C GLY A 388 13.63 0.80 -15.00
N SER A 389 12.74 1.68 -14.53
CA SER A 389 11.90 2.57 -15.34
C SER A 389 12.33 4.04 -15.32
N SER A 390 13.46 4.43 -14.72
CA SER A 390 13.85 5.84 -14.66
C SER A 390 15.27 6.10 -15.19
N THR A 391 15.38 6.28 -16.51
CA THR A 391 16.01 7.54 -16.96
C THR A 391 15.38 8.66 -16.14
N PRO A 392 16.12 9.67 -15.61
CA PRO A 392 15.48 10.76 -14.87
C PRO A 392 14.32 11.27 -15.72
N LYS A 393 13.10 10.99 -15.25
CA LYS A 393 11.90 11.47 -15.92
C LYS A 393 12.08 12.98 -15.85
N PRO A 394 12.12 13.69 -16.99
CA PRO A 394 12.17 15.13 -16.94
C PRO A 394 11.05 15.60 -16.01
N GLU A 395 11.37 16.55 -15.11
CA GLU A 395 10.41 16.98 -14.08
C GLU A 395 9.04 17.20 -14.73
N PRO A 396 7.97 16.61 -14.17
CA PRO A 396 6.65 16.75 -14.77
C PRO A 396 6.34 18.24 -14.85
N LEU A 397 5.98 18.70 -16.05
CA LEU A 397 5.61 20.09 -16.27
C LEU A 397 4.21 20.28 -15.67
N VAL A 398 4.15 20.71 -14.41
CA VAL A 398 2.94 20.92 -13.61
C VAL A 398 2.81 22.40 -13.24
N GLY A 399 1.57 22.89 -13.16
CA GLY A 399 1.26 24.30 -12.95
C GLY A 399 1.31 25.10 -14.25
N TRP A 400 1.39 26.44 -14.13
CA TRP A 400 1.61 27.30 -15.29
C TRP A 400 3.07 27.17 -15.76
N ILE A 401 3.25 26.66 -16.99
CA ILE A 401 4.54 26.23 -17.52
C ILE A 401 5.13 27.25 -18.53
N GLU A 402 4.95 28.55 -18.27
CA GLU A 402 5.59 29.59 -19.08
C GLU A 402 7.12 29.46 -19.04
N GLY A 403 7.78 29.72 -20.17
CA GLY A 403 9.22 29.54 -20.34
C GLY A 403 9.67 28.09 -20.50
N LYS A 404 8.77 27.10 -20.45
CA LYS A 404 9.12 25.67 -20.49
C LYS A 404 8.99 25.04 -21.88
N ALA A 405 8.33 25.69 -22.84
CA ALA A 405 8.35 25.21 -24.22
C ALA A 405 9.78 25.26 -24.77
N THR A 406 10.24 24.19 -25.42
CA THR A 406 11.60 24.10 -25.98
C THR A 406 11.70 24.80 -27.34
N LYS A 407 10.56 25.07 -27.98
CA LYS A 407 10.49 25.77 -29.25
C LYS A 407 9.13 26.44 -29.44
N THR A 408 9.16 27.67 -29.95
CA THR A 408 7.98 28.40 -30.44
C THR A 408 8.02 28.45 -31.96
N THR A 409 6.93 28.08 -32.63
CA THR A 409 6.79 28.15 -34.10
C THR A 409 5.55 28.93 -34.48
N ILE A 410 5.69 29.90 -35.38
CA ILE A 410 4.57 30.66 -35.93
C ILE A 410 4.17 30.09 -37.29
N SER A 411 2.88 30.08 -37.59
CA SER A 411 2.38 29.62 -38.89
C SER A 411 2.96 30.44 -40.06
N PRO A 412 3.37 29.81 -41.18
CA PRO A 412 4.03 30.52 -42.28
C PRO A 412 3.23 31.71 -42.81
N ASP A 413 3.93 32.80 -43.11
CA ASP A 413 3.39 34.05 -43.67
C ASP A 413 2.32 34.76 -42.80
N SER A 414 2.24 34.46 -41.50
CA SER A 414 1.28 35.10 -40.58
C SER A 414 1.88 36.20 -39.71
N GLU A 415 3.20 36.36 -39.72
CA GLU A 415 3.92 37.29 -38.87
C GLU A 415 4.29 38.58 -39.60
N ALA A 416 4.06 39.72 -38.94
CA ALA A 416 4.56 41.00 -39.41
C ALA A 416 6.05 41.13 -39.09
N THR A 417 6.87 41.47 -40.09
CA THR A 417 8.34 41.55 -39.95
C THR A 417 8.83 42.55 -38.90
N TRP A 418 7.96 43.46 -38.46
CA TRP A 418 8.24 44.49 -37.45
C TRP A 418 7.71 44.14 -36.05
N SER A 419 7.02 43.01 -35.88
CA SER A 419 6.51 42.52 -34.57
C SER A 419 6.64 40.99 -34.48
N PRO A 420 7.86 40.43 -34.58
CA PRO A 420 8.04 38.99 -34.54
C PRO A 420 7.74 38.41 -33.15
N ALA A 421 7.34 37.14 -33.08
CA ALA A 421 7.10 36.39 -31.85
C ALA A 421 8.38 35.94 -31.14
N GLU A 422 9.51 35.90 -31.85
CA GLU A 422 10.80 35.50 -31.30
C GLU A 422 11.16 36.38 -30.08
N GLY A 423 11.35 35.72 -28.94
CA GLY A 423 11.69 36.36 -27.67
C GLY A 423 10.55 37.12 -26.98
N LYS A 424 9.28 36.89 -27.35
CA LYS A 424 8.10 37.56 -26.75
C LYS A 424 6.97 36.64 -26.31
N LEU A 425 6.87 35.45 -26.92
CA LEU A 425 5.96 34.41 -26.44
C LEU A 425 6.77 33.42 -25.62
N ASN A 426 6.18 32.86 -24.55
CA ASN A 426 6.82 31.91 -23.65
C ASN A 426 7.99 32.56 -22.88
N ASP A 427 7.93 33.85 -22.57
CA ASP A 427 8.98 34.56 -21.83
C ASP A 427 8.56 34.96 -20.40
N GLY A 428 7.28 34.79 -20.07
CA GLY A 428 6.69 35.11 -18.77
C GLY A 428 6.36 36.59 -18.61
N VAL A 429 6.53 37.41 -19.65
CA VAL A 429 6.29 38.85 -19.60
C VAL A 429 4.82 39.14 -19.89
N VAL A 430 4.09 39.54 -18.85
CA VAL A 430 2.67 39.87 -18.96
C VAL A 430 2.43 41.37 -19.24
N VAL A 431 1.22 41.69 -19.68
CA VAL A 431 0.70 43.06 -19.78
C VAL A 431 0.66 43.70 -18.39
N ASP A 432 1.41 44.78 -18.22
CA ASP A 432 1.57 45.52 -16.96
C ASP A 432 1.44 47.05 -17.15
N ASP A 433 1.79 47.82 -16.13
CA ASP A 433 1.72 49.29 -16.13
C ASP A 433 2.78 49.97 -17.02
N THR A 434 3.79 49.23 -17.51
CA THR A 434 4.80 49.69 -18.47
C THR A 434 4.32 49.62 -19.93
N TRP A 435 3.14 49.04 -20.17
CA TRP A 435 2.55 48.93 -21.50
C TRP A 435 1.92 50.25 -21.97
N PRO A 436 1.69 50.40 -23.29
CA PRO A 436 1.16 51.63 -23.86
C PRO A 436 -0.12 52.13 -23.18
N THR A 437 -0.18 53.44 -22.95
CA THR A 437 -1.30 54.15 -22.30
C THR A 437 -2.02 55.12 -23.24
N THR A 438 -1.51 55.28 -24.46
CA THR A 438 -2.12 56.06 -25.54
C THR A 438 -2.01 55.32 -26.88
N ASP A 439 -2.95 55.56 -27.79
CA ASP A 439 -3.05 54.91 -29.09
C ASP A 439 -1.79 55.03 -29.99
N ASP A 440 -1.00 56.09 -29.82
CA ASP A 440 0.20 56.35 -30.65
C ASP A 440 1.49 55.69 -30.12
N GLN A 441 1.45 55.04 -28.96
CA GLN A 441 2.63 54.42 -28.34
C GLN A 441 2.91 53.04 -28.96
N ASN A 442 4.18 52.79 -29.28
CA ASN A 442 4.62 51.55 -29.90
C ASN A 442 4.51 50.36 -28.93
N VAL A 443 3.87 49.27 -29.38
CA VAL A 443 3.75 48.00 -28.64
C VAL A 443 4.55 46.86 -29.28
N ASN A 444 5.13 47.07 -30.46
CA ASN A 444 5.62 46.00 -31.33
C ASN A 444 6.76 45.17 -30.70
N ASP A 445 7.53 45.76 -29.80
CA ASP A 445 8.61 45.06 -29.09
C ASP A 445 8.10 44.12 -27.98
N LYS A 446 6.80 44.19 -27.64
CA LYS A 446 6.16 43.43 -26.55
C LYS A 446 5.15 42.39 -27.04
N VAL A 447 4.80 42.37 -28.33
CA VAL A 447 3.79 41.44 -28.87
C VAL A 447 4.29 40.72 -30.12
N TRP A 448 3.80 39.50 -30.32
CA TRP A 448 3.68 38.94 -31.66
C TRP A 448 2.54 39.66 -32.39
N GLY A 449 2.83 40.32 -33.50
CA GLY A 449 1.85 41.04 -34.32
C GLY A 449 1.72 40.47 -35.73
N SER A 450 0.51 40.43 -36.26
CA SER A 450 0.18 39.83 -37.57
C SER A 450 -0.43 40.81 -38.57
N TRP A 451 -0.34 42.13 -38.33
CA TRP A 451 -0.97 43.13 -39.19
C TRP A 451 -0.52 43.03 -40.66
N GLY A 452 -1.49 43.00 -41.58
CA GLY A 452 -1.27 42.81 -43.02
C GLY A 452 -0.93 41.37 -43.44
N LYS A 453 -0.85 40.45 -42.49
CA LYS A 453 -0.52 39.02 -42.67
C LYS A 453 -1.55 38.06 -42.06
N ALA A 454 -2.43 38.60 -41.22
CA ALA A 454 -3.45 37.87 -40.50
C ALA A 454 -4.41 37.14 -41.45
N LYS A 455 -4.69 35.88 -41.11
CA LYS A 455 -5.60 34.99 -41.83
C LYS A 455 -6.22 34.01 -40.84
N ASN A 456 -7.44 33.56 -41.10
CA ASN A 456 -8.10 32.56 -40.26
C ASN A 456 -7.27 31.28 -40.20
N GLY A 457 -7.14 30.73 -38.99
CA GLY A 457 -6.35 29.52 -38.75
C GLY A 457 -4.84 29.75 -38.63
N MET A 458 -4.39 31.01 -38.53
CA MET A 458 -3.00 31.28 -38.15
C MET A 458 -2.76 30.82 -36.72
N TYR A 459 -1.54 30.39 -36.40
CA TYR A 459 -1.25 29.83 -35.09
C TYR A 459 0.14 30.19 -34.57
N ALA A 460 0.26 30.19 -33.25
CA ALA A 460 1.51 29.97 -32.53
C ALA A 460 1.52 28.52 -32.01
N GLN A 461 2.68 27.87 -32.05
CA GLN A 461 2.87 26.49 -31.63
C GLN A 461 3.97 26.42 -30.59
N TYR A 462 3.71 25.71 -29.50
CA TYR A 462 4.73 25.30 -28.53
C TYR A 462 5.03 23.83 -28.73
N ASP A 463 6.32 23.51 -28.83
CA ASP A 463 6.82 22.15 -28.71
C ASP A 463 7.47 21.97 -27.33
N PHE A 464 7.17 20.85 -26.68
CA PHE A 464 7.73 20.45 -25.41
C PHE A 464 8.77 19.34 -25.62
N GLY A 465 9.86 19.37 -24.85
CA GLY A 465 10.89 18.32 -24.88
C GLY A 465 10.41 16.96 -24.37
N GLN A 466 9.23 16.92 -23.74
CA GLN A 466 8.59 15.74 -23.16
C GLN A 466 7.07 15.79 -23.39
N SER A 467 6.38 14.66 -23.14
CA SER A 467 4.91 14.67 -23.12
C SER A 467 4.42 15.40 -21.87
N VAL A 468 3.46 16.30 -22.04
CA VAL A 468 2.83 17.07 -20.96
C VAL A 468 1.34 16.78 -20.98
N THR A 469 0.74 16.54 -19.82
CA THR A 469 -0.72 16.50 -19.68
C THR A 469 -1.19 17.90 -19.33
N VAL A 470 -2.07 18.47 -20.15
CA VAL A 470 -2.55 19.85 -20.01
C VAL A 470 -4.06 19.88 -19.89
N ASP A 471 -4.60 20.79 -19.08
CA ASP A 471 -6.03 20.93 -18.82
C ASP A 471 -6.53 22.38 -18.95
N GLN A 472 -5.63 23.37 -18.95
CA GLN A 472 -5.98 24.77 -19.14
C GLN A 472 -4.98 25.49 -20.06
N SER A 473 -5.48 26.54 -20.71
CA SER A 473 -4.63 27.49 -21.43
C SER A 473 -5.18 28.91 -21.33
N ARG A 474 -4.28 29.89 -21.39
CA ARG A 474 -4.63 31.32 -21.33
C ARG A 474 -3.74 32.14 -22.27
N ALA A 475 -4.27 33.19 -22.88
CA ALA A 475 -3.52 34.14 -23.70
C ALA A 475 -3.88 35.58 -23.35
N GLN A 476 -2.89 36.47 -23.34
CA GLN A 476 -3.11 37.92 -23.30
C GLN A 476 -3.06 38.46 -24.71
N PHE A 477 -4.19 38.99 -25.19
CA PHE A 477 -4.28 39.66 -26.48
C PHE A 477 -4.21 41.17 -26.29
N TRP A 478 -3.63 41.88 -27.26
CA TRP A 478 -3.49 43.33 -27.23
C TRP A 478 -4.14 44.00 -28.45
N ALA A 479 -4.81 45.13 -28.20
CA ALA A 479 -5.33 46.03 -29.21
C ALA A 479 -4.59 47.36 -29.15
N ASN A 480 -4.12 47.87 -30.29
CA ASN A 480 -3.32 49.10 -30.31
C ASN A 480 -4.13 50.37 -30.03
N PHE A 481 -5.45 50.34 -30.20
CA PHE A 481 -6.35 51.47 -29.93
C PHE A 481 -7.20 51.24 -28.68
N ALA A 482 -7.46 52.32 -27.93
CA ALA A 482 -8.38 52.36 -26.79
C ALA A 482 -9.73 51.69 -27.11
N GLU A 483 -10.29 51.98 -28.29
CA GLU A 483 -11.52 51.39 -28.84
C GLU A 483 -11.27 50.91 -30.27
N THR A 484 -12.02 49.89 -30.71
CA THR A 484 -11.93 49.38 -32.08
C THR A 484 -12.42 50.44 -33.09
N ASP A 485 -11.61 50.72 -34.11
CA ASP A 485 -11.93 51.66 -35.20
C ASP A 485 -11.77 50.96 -36.56
N ASP A 486 -12.89 50.43 -37.07
CA ASP A 486 -12.98 49.73 -38.35
C ASP A 486 -12.45 50.52 -39.55
N SER A 487 -12.46 51.85 -39.47
CA SER A 487 -12.02 52.71 -40.56
C SER A 487 -10.50 52.85 -40.62
N LYS A 488 -9.81 52.65 -39.50
CA LYS A 488 -8.35 52.74 -39.40
C LYS A 488 -7.69 51.38 -39.59
N GLY A 489 -8.28 50.31 -39.06
CA GLY A 489 -7.59 49.02 -38.97
C GLY A 489 -6.44 49.07 -37.96
N GLY A 490 -5.72 47.96 -37.75
CA GLY A 490 -4.64 47.91 -36.75
C GLY A 490 -4.44 46.55 -36.12
N LEU A 491 -3.75 46.52 -34.97
CA LEU A 491 -3.68 45.32 -34.14
C LEU A 491 -4.91 45.29 -33.23
N GLU A 492 -5.64 44.19 -33.25
CA GLU A 492 -6.86 44.00 -32.47
C GLU A 492 -6.85 42.59 -31.85
N VAL A 493 -7.66 42.36 -30.82
CA VAL A 493 -7.83 41.01 -30.28
C VAL A 493 -8.56 40.11 -31.30
N PRO A 494 -8.32 38.79 -31.30
CA PRO A 494 -8.99 37.90 -32.24
C PRO A 494 -10.51 37.84 -31.97
N ASP A 495 -11.30 37.59 -33.03
CA ASP A 495 -12.74 37.32 -32.90
C ASP A 495 -13.00 35.95 -32.24
N ALA A 496 -12.07 35.00 -32.42
CA ALA A 496 -12.07 33.69 -31.76
C ALA A 496 -10.67 33.11 -31.65
N TRP A 497 -10.45 32.22 -30.69
CA TRP A 497 -9.23 31.43 -30.55
C TRP A 497 -9.57 30.03 -30.05
N GLU A 498 -8.70 29.07 -30.36
CA GLU A 498 -8.84 27.67 -29.96
C GLU A 498 -7.47 27.05 -29.67
N ILE A 499 -7.47 25.97 -28.88
CA ILE A 499 -6.28 25.17 -28.60
C ILE A 499 -6.36 23.84 -29.35
N GLN A 500 -5.30 23.51 -30.08
CA GLN A 500 -5.10 22.19 -30.67
C GLN A 500 -3.92 21.48 -30.02
N TYR A 501 -4.02 20.16 -29.90
CA TYR A 501 -2.93 19.30 -29.44
C TYR A 501 -2.48 18.35 -30.55
N LEU A 502 -1.20 18.01 -30.55
CA LEU A 502 -0.67 16.97 -31.43
C LEU A 502 -0.97 15.61 -30.82
N ALA A 503 -1.84 14.83 -31.46
CA ALA A 503 -2.17 13.47 -31.03
C ALA A 503 -1.05 12.48 -31.38
N GLU A 504 -1.06 11.30 -30.74
CA GLU A 504 -0.06 10.24 -30.96
C GLU A 504 0.05 9.77 -32.42
N ASP A 505 -1.07 9.84 -33.17
CA ASP A 505 -1.12 9.52 -34.59
C ASP A 505 -0.47 10.59 -35.50
N GLY A 506 0.05 11.67 -34.90
CA GLY A 506 0.69 12.79 -35.60
C GLY A 506 -0.29 13.80 -36.18
N SER A 507 -1.59 13.66 -35.94
CA SER A 507 -2.61 14.63 -36.36
C SER A 507 -2.87 15.71 -35.30
N TRP A 508 -3.26 16.89 -35.74
CA TRP A 508 -3.72 17.97 -34.85
C TRP A 508 -5.21 17.81 -34.57
N LYS A 509 -5.59 17.87 -33.29
CA LYS A 509 -6.98 17.75 -32.82
C LYS A 509 -7.30 18.92 -31.90
N ASP A 510 -8.53 19.42 -31.96
CA ASP A 510 -9.02 20.42 -31.02
C ASP A 510 -9.17 19.80 -29.63
N VAL A 511 -8.85 20.56 -28.57
CA VAL A 511 -9.19 20.16 -27.20
C VAL A 511 -10.70 20.17 -27.00
N GLU A 512 -11.21 19.37 -26.05
CA GLU A 512 -12.64 19.37 -25.70
C GLU A 512 -12.88 20.31 -24.51
N PRO A 513 -13.41 21.53 -24.71
CA PRO A 513 -13.58 22.51 -23.62
C PRO A 513 -14.62 22.04 -22.60
N THR A 514 -14.33 22.25 -21.33
CA THR A 514 -15.31 22.07 -20.23
C THR A 514 -16.04 23.37 -19.91
N GLU A 515 -15.49 24.49 -20.35
CA GLU A 515 -16.05 25.85 -20.27
C GLU A 515 -15.86 26.58 -21.60
N ASP A 516 -16.61 27.67 -21.81
CA ASP A 516 -16.49 28.50 -23.02
C ASP A 516 -15.15 29.25 -23.04
N TYR A 517 -14.58 29.40 -24.24
CA TYR A 517 -13.44 30.29 -24.46
C TYR A 517 -13.80 31.73 -24.09
N THR A 518 -12.99 32.35 -23.23
CA THR A 518 -13.13 33.77 -22.91
C THR A 518 -12.20 34.62 -23.78
N ILE A 519 -12.59 35.85 -24.06
CA ILE A 519 -11.74 36.84 -24.76
C ILE A 519 -11.71 38.11 -23.93
N VAL A 520 -10.51 38.50 -23.52
CA VAL A 520 -10.24 39.75 -22.79
C VAL A 520 -9.46 40.69 -23.69
N ARG A 521 -10.00 41.89 -23.87
CA ARG A 521 -9.39 42.95 -24.68
C ARG A 521 -8.48 43.82 -23.83
N ASN A 522 -7.16 43.64 -23.96
CA ASN A 522 -6.19 44.59 -23.42
C ASN A 522 -5.93 45.71 -24.43
N SER A 523 -5.88 46.96 -23.97
CA SER A 523 -5.68 48.15 -24.78
C SER A 523 -5.13 49.31 -23.93
N PRO A 524 -4.75 50.44 -24.55
CA PRO A 524 -4.38 51.66 -23.82
C PRO A 524 -5.42 52.11 -22.77
N ALA A 525 -6.71 51.90 -23.04
CA ALA A 525 -7.82 52.30 -22.17
C ALA A 525 -8.23 51.23 -21.14
N SER A 526 -7.86 49.97 -21.37
CA SER A 526 -8.28 48.84 -20.53
C SER A 526 -7.18 47.79 -20.52
N ARG A 527 -6.42 47.69 -19.43
CA ARG A 527 -5.37 46.67 -19.26
C ARG A 527 -5.43 46.08 -17.86
N ALA A 528 -4.90 44.87 -17.71
CA ALA A 528 -4.79 44.21 -16.43
C ALA A 528 -3.79 44.95 -15.52
N ASP A 529 -4.19 45.23 -14.28
CA ASP A 529 -3.32 45.76 -13.22
C ASP A 529 -2.75 44.66 -12.31
N THR A 530 -3.18 43.41 -12.52
CA THR A 530 -2.86 42.21 -11.73
C THR A 530 -3.03 40.94 -12.59
N ASP A 531 -2.34 39.85 -12.20
CA ASP A 531 -2.28 38.56 -12.92
C ASP A 531 -3.65 37.90 -13.20
N ALA A 532 -4.74 38.37 -12.60
CA ALA A 532 -6.07 37.79 -12.72
C ALA A 532 -7.00 38.48 -13.74
N LYS A 533 -6.66 39.64 -14.31
CA LYS A 533 -7.63 40.51 -15.03
C LYS A 533 -7.41 40.71 -16.54
N GLY A 534 -6.39 40.10 -17.15
CA GLY A 534 -6.01 40.33 -18.57
C GLY A 534 -6.09 39.12 -19.49
N TRP A 535 -6.45 37.97 -18.94
CA TRP A 535 -6.32 36.69 -19.63
C TRP A 535 -7.61 36.28 -20.33
N SER A 536 -7.48 35.98 -21.61
CA SER A 536 -8.41 35.11 -22.33
C SER A 536 -8.05 33.68 -21.95
N ALA A 537 -8.97 32.92 -21.36
CA ALA A 537 -8.71 31.58 -20.82
C ALA A 537 -9.72 30.53 -21.30
N VAL A 538 -9.31 29.27 -21.24
CA VAL A 538 -10.13 28.08 -21.45
C VAL A 538 -9.68 26.95 -20.51
N THR A 539 -10.65 26.18 -20.01
CA THR A 539 -10.43 24.87 -19.36
C THR A 539 -10.98 23.78 -20.28
N PHE A 540 -10.29 22.66 -20.39
CA PHE A 540 -10.66 21.54 -21.25
C PHE A 540 -10.34 20.19 -20.60
N LYS A 541 -10.89 19.11 -21.14
CA LYS A 541 -10.53 17.76 -20.67
C LYS A 541 -9.03 17.53 -20.83
N PRO A 542 -8.33 16.98 -19.82
CA PRO A 542 -6.90 16.74 -19.88
C PRO A 542 -6.46 16.03 -21.16
N VAL A 543 -5.46 16.59 -21.84
CA VAL A 543 -4.83 15.95 -23.02
C VAL A 543 -3.33 15.81 -22.81
N ALA A 544 -2.81 14.60 -23.06
CA ALA A 544 -1.37 14.35 -23.10
C ALA A 544 -0.84 14.66 -24.50
N THR A 545 0.15 15.55 -24.60
CA THR A 545 0.75 15.91 -25.89
C THR A 545 2.19 16.39 -25.75
N LYS A 546 2.93 16.36 -26.86
CA LYS A 546 4.25 17.00 -26.98
C LYS A 546 4.20 18.38 -27.62
N SER A 547 3.07 18.77 -28.19
CA SER A 547 2.94 20.08 -28.85
C SER A 547 1.51 20.61 -28.76
N LEU A 548 1.39 21.92 -28.57
CA LEU A 548 0.12 22.65 -28.60
C LEU A 548 0.15 23.73 -29.67
N ARG A 549 -1.02 24.11 -30.19
CA ARG A 549 -1.23 25.30 -31.03
C ARG A 549 -2.29 26.20 -30.42
N LEU A 550 -1.94 27.48 -30.29
CA LEU A 550 -2.88 28.58 -30.16
C LEU A 550 -3.31 29.01 -31.57
N VAL A 551 -4.50 28.61 -31.98
CA VAL A 551 -5.06 28.91 -33.31
C VAL A 551 -5.99 30.13 -33.20
N LEU A 552 -5.84 31.08 -34.10
CA LEU A 552 -6.50 32.38 -34.04
C LEU A 552 -7.41 32.61 -35.25
N THR A 553 -8.57 33.21 -34.98
CA THR A 553 -9.45 33.86 -35.95
C THR A 553 -9.32 35.37 -35.75
N PRO A 554 -8.52 36.06 -36.57
CA PRO A 554 -8.30 37.50 -36.41
C PRO A 554 -9.57 38.32 -36.60
N HIS A 555 -9.63 39.51 -35.99
CA HIS A 555 -10.74 40.43 -36.15
C HIS A 555 -11.00 40.80 -37.62
N THR A 556 -12.28 40.87 -37.99
CA THR A 556 -12.71 41.29 -39.33
C THR A 556 -13.47 42.62 -39.29
N GLY A 557 -12.99 43.59 -40.07
CA GLY A 557 -13.59 44.92 -40.18
C GLY A 557 -13.42 45.54 -41.57
N SER A 558 -13.82 46.80 -41.74
CA SER A 558 -13.80 47.47 -43.05
C SER A 558 -12.39 47.83 -43.57
N SER A 559 -11.38 47.79 -42.70
CA SER A 559 -9.96 48.05 -42.98
C SER A 559 -9.11 46.80 -42.68
N THR A 560 -7.79 46.91 -42.83
CA THR A 560 -6.83 45.81 -42.58
C THR A 560 -6.54 45.67 -41.09
N PHE A 561 -6.83 44.50 -40.54
CA PHE A 561 -6.52 44.14 -39.16
C PHE A 561 -5.47 43.03 -39.06
N GLY A 562 -4.82 42.92 -37.91
CA GLY A 562 -4.12 41.72 -37.48
C GLY A 562 -4.33 41.45 -35.99
N ALA A 563 -4.07 40.23 -35.55
CA ALA A 563 -4.06 39.89 -34.13
C ALA A 563 -2.71 40.26 -33.49
N ALA A 564 -2.76 40.59 -32.20
CA ALA A 564 -1.55 40.67 -31.37
C ALA A 564 -1.66 39.80 -30.11
N VAL A 565 -0.63 38.98 -29.89
CA VAL A 565 -0.49 38.12 -28.70
C VAL A 565 0.68 38.64 -27.88
N ALA A 566 0.40 39.01 -26.63
CA ALA A 566 1.37 39.45 -25.65
C ALA A 566 2.05 38.24 -25.01
N GLU A 567 1.28 37.30 -24.47
CA GLU A 567 1.79 36.09 -23.82
C GLU A 567 0.78 34.95 -23.98
N TRP A 568 1.28 33.71 -24.00
CA TRP A 568 0.48 32.48 -24.03
C TRP A 568 0.94 31.52 -22.92
N GLY A 569 0.06 31.30 -21.94
CA GLY A 569 0.25 30.35 -20.84
C GLY A 569 -0.43 29.01 -21.12
N VAL A 570 0.24 27.95 -20.68
CA VAL A 570 -0.25 26.57 -20.69
C VAL A 570 -0.19 26.06 -19.25
N HIS A 571 -1.25 25.40 -18.78
CA HIS A 571 -1.28 24.77 -17.47
C HIS A 571 -1.08 23.27 -17.64
N GLY A 572 0.04 22.78 -17.12
CA GLY A 572 0.30 21.35 -17.01
C GLY A 572 -0.26 20.80 -15.71
N ILE A 573 -0.78 19.57 -15.76
CA ILE A 573 -1.16 18.81 -14.58
C ILE A 573 -0.30 17.55 -14.52
N ASP A 574 -0.15 17.02 -13.30
CA ASP A 574 0.46 15.72 -13.15
C ASP A 574 -0.43 14.68 -13.86
N GLY A 575 0.10 14.13 -14.94
CA GLY A 575 -0.58 13.13 -15.77
C GLY A 575 -0.61 11.74 -15.13
N THR A 576 -0.13 11.60 -13.90
CA THR A 576 -0.41 10.41 -13.09
C THR A 576 -1.86 10.50 -12.59
N GLU A 577 -2.72 9.65 -13.15
CA GLU A 577 -3.90 9.22 -12.38
C GLU A 577 -3.37 8.76 -11.02
N PRO A 578 -3.98 9.18 -9.88
CA PRO A 578 -3.42 8.86 -8.57
C PRO A 578 -3.15 7.37 -8.49
N GLU A 579 -1.88 7.00 -8.33
CA GLU A 579 -1.50 5.63 -8.02
C GLU A 579 -2.38 5.17 -6.86
N PRO A 580 -3.17 4.09 -7.01
CA PRO A 580 -4.07 3.67 -5.96
C PRO A 580 -3.22 3.39 -4.74
N THR A 581 -3.46 4.14 -3.66
CA THR A 581 -2.91 3.82 -2.35
C THR A 581 -3.20 2.34 -2.08
N PRO A 582 -2.18 1.50 -1.77
CA PRO A 582 -2.42 0.10 -1.47
C PRO A 582 -3.48 -0.02 -0.38
N VAL A 583 -4.68 -0.44 -0.76
CA VAL A 583 -5.80 -0.56 0.16
C VAL A 583 -5.54 -1.73 1.11
N ASP A 584 -5.89 -1.59 2.38
CA ASP A 584 -5.71 -2.68 3.35
C ASP A 584 -6.64 -3.85 3.01
N LYS A 585 -6.07 -4.94 2.50
CA LYS A 585 -6.80 -6.17 2.15
C LYS A 585 -6.82 -7.20 3.26
N THR A 586 -6.40 -6.87 4.48
CA THR A 586 -6.31 -7.83 5.59
C THR A 586 -7.65 -8.49 5.90
N ALA A 587 -8.74 -7.71 5.90
CA ALA A 587 -10.09 -8.23 6.11
C ALA A 587 -10.52 -9.18 4.97
N LEU A 588 -10.27 -8.81 3.71
CA LEU A 588 -10.59 -9.64 2.53
C LEU A 588 -9.76 -10.92 2.53
N LYS A 589 -8.48 -10.85 2.88
CA LYS A 589 -7.61 -12.02 3.06
C LYS A 589 -8.17 -12.97 4.11
N SER A 590 -8.54 -12.46 5.28
CA SER A 590 -9.07 -13.27 6.36
C SER A 590 -10.40 -13.95 5.99
N ALA A 591 -11.26 -13.24 5.25
CA ALA A 591 -12.51 -13.79 4.73
C ALA A 591 -12.26 -14.89 3.66
N LEU A 592 -11.31 -14.67 2.74
CA LEU A 592 -10.89 -15.67 1.75
C LEU A 592 -10.28 -16.91 2.40
N ASP A 593 -9.39 -16.74 3.38
CA ASP A 593 -8.77 -17.85 4.11
C ASP A 593 -9.86 -18.68 4.85
N THR A 594 -10.87 -18.02 5.42
CA THR A 594 -12.02 -18.67 6.05
C THR A 594 -12.87 -19.44 5.04
N ALA A 595 -13.20 -18.82 3.90
CA ALA A 595 -14.01 -19.42 2.85
C ALA A 595 -13.31 -20.65 2.22
N ASN A 596 -12.01 -20.55 1.94
CA ASN A 596 -11.17 -21.63 1.40
C ASN A 596 -10.93 -22.75 2.41
N GLY A 597 -11.07 -22.48 3.72
CA GLY A 597 -11.00 -23.48 4.77
C GLY A 597 -12.27 -24.33 4.94
N LEU A 598 -13.37 -24.01 4.23
CA LEU A 598 -14.61 -24.78 4.31
C LEU A 598 -14.53 -26.07 3.47
N ASP A 599 -15.01 -27.16 4.05
CA ASP A 599 -15.12 -28.44 3.36
C ASP A 599 -16.38 -28.46 2.48
N ALA A 600 -16.17 -28.30 1.16
CA ALA A 600 -17.21 -28.33 0.14
C ALA A 600 -18.14 -29.54 0.23
N SER A 601 -17.62 -30.70 0.67
CA SER A 601 -18.39 -31.95 0.76
C SER A 601 -19.54 -31.87 1.76
N ARG A 602 -19.50 -30.93 2.70
CA ARG A 602 -20.52 -30.77 3.75
C ARG A 602 -21.75 -29.99 3.30
N TYR A 603 -21.75 -29.46 2.09
CA TYR A 603 -22.79 -28.56 1.59
C TYR A 603 -23.42 -29.10 0.30
N THR A 604 -24.60 -28.60 -0.04
CA THR A 604 -25.22 -28.92 -1.33
C THR A 604 -24.40 -28.30 -2.46
N ALA A 605 -24.24 -29.04 -3.56
CA ALA A 605 -23.48 -28.57 -4.71
C ALA A 605 -24.03 -27.25 -5.30
N ALA A 606 -25.36 -27.03 -5.23
CA ALA A 606 -25.97 -25.80 -5.72
C ALA A 606 -25.56 -24.57 -4.89
N SER A 607 -25.67 -24.65 -3.56
CA SER A 607 -25.24 -23.56 -2.68
C SER A 607 -23.72 -23.37 -2.70
N TRP A 608 -22.95 -24.44 -2.89
CA TRP A 608 -21.50 -24.34 -3.02
C TRP A 608 -21.06 -23.69 -4.33
N ALA A 609 -21.72 -23.98 -5.45
CA ALA A 609 -21.39 -23.36 -6.75
C ALA A 609 -21.62 -21.84 -6.75
N GLU A 610 -22.69 -21.37 -6.11
CA GLU A 610 -22.94 -19.93 -5.92
C GLU A 610 -21.88 -19.29 -5.02
N PHE A 611 -21.49 -19.99 -3.94
CA PHE A 611 -20.44 -19.51 -3.04
C PHE A 611 -19.05 -19.49 -3.69
N GLN A 612 -18.73 -20.47 -4.54
CA GLN A 612 -17.47 -20.53 -5.29
C GLN A 612 -17.31 -19.34 -6.23
N GLN A 613 -18.39 -18.90 -6.89
CA GLN A 613 -18.34 -17.69 -7.74
C GLN A 613 -18.02 -16.43 -6.94
N ILE A 614 -18.47 -16.37 -5.68
CA ILE A 614 -18.15 -15.27 -4.76
C ILE A 614 -16.68 -15.35 -4.33
N ILE A 615 -16.16 -16.55 -4.04
CA ILE A 615 -14.73 -16.76 -3.74
C ILE A 615 -13.86 -16.31 -4.92
N ASP A 616 -14.21 -16.71 -6.14
CA ASP A 616 -13.44 -16.36 -7.35
C ASP A 616 -13.44 -14.85 -7.61
N ALA A 617 -14.58 -14.18 -7.42
CA ALA A 617 -14.69 -12.73 -7.55
C ALA A 617 -13.90 -11.97 -6.46
N ALA A 618 -13.95 -12.47 -5.22
CA ALA A 618 -13.18 -11.93 -4.11
C ALA A 618 -11.67 -12.11 -4.30
N GLN A 619 -11.25 -13.26 -4.85
CA GLN A 619 -9.85 -13.54 -5.19
C GLN A 619 -9.36 -12.61 -6.30
N ALA A 620 -10.18 -12.35 -7.32
CA ALA A 620 -9.84 -11.39 -8.38
C ALA A 620 -9.61 -9.96 -7.84
N VAL A 621 -10.45 -9.49 -6.90
CA VAL A 621 -10.25 -8.18 -6.22
C VAL A 621 -9.05 -8.21 -5.28
N TYR A 622 -8.77 -9.34 -4.64
CA TYR A 622 -7.59 -9.51 -3.81
C TYR A 622 -6.29 -9.43 -4.63
N ASP A 623 -6.27 -10.03 -5.82
CA ASP A 623 -5.12 -10.07 -6.73
C ASP A 623 -4.96 -8.78 -7.55
N ASP A 624 -6.02 -7.96 -7.68
CA ASP A 624 -5.98 -6.67 -8.38
C ASP A 624 -5.23 -5.61 -7.56
N ALA A 625 -4.03 -5.22 -8.01
CA ALA A 625 -3.21 -4.19 -7.38
C ALA A 625 -3.92 -2.82 -7.28
N ASN A 626 -4.94 -2.59 -8.11
CA ASN A 626 -5.68 -1.32 -8.20
C ASN A 626 -7.08 -1.37 -7.55
N ALA A 627 -7.39 -2.41 -6.79
CA ALA A 627 -8.67 -2.52 -6.09
C ALA A 627 -8.91 -1.33 -5.13
N THR A 628 -10.15 -0.80 -5.11
CA THR A 628 -10.55 0.29 -4.21
C THR A 628 -11.02 -0.22 -2.84
N GLU A 629 -11.04 0.64 -1.81
CA GLU A 629 -11.57 0.28 -0.49
C GLU A 629 -13.02 -0.19 -0.55
N GLU A 630 -13.82 0.43 -1.43
CA GLU A 630 -15.22 0.05 -1.66
C GLU A 630 -15.34 -1.34 -2.27
N GLN A 631 -14.49 -1.68 -3.25
CA GLN A 631 -14.45 -3.02 -3.85
C GLN A 631 -14.00 -4.07 -2.83
N VAL A 632 -13.01 -3.77 -2.01
CA VAL A 632 -12.53 -4.67 -0.94
C VAL A 632 -13.64 -4.91 0.10
N ALA A 633 -14.30 -3.85 0.58
CA ALA A 633 -15.38 -3.95 1.56
C ALA A 633 -16.61 -4.69 1.01
N GLU A 634 -16.95 -4.47 -0.26
CA GLU A 634 -18.04 -5.16 -0.94
C GLU A 634 -17.77 -6.68 -1.00
N GLN A 635 -16.55 -7.10 -1.35
CA GLN A 635 -16.21 -8.52 -1.45
C GLN A 635 -16.17 -9.22 -0.08
N VAL A 636 -15.71 -8.54 0.97
CA VAL A 636 -15.81 -9.05 2.35
C VAL A 636 -17.26 -9.35 2.70
N THR A 637 -18.17 -8.41 2.43
CA THR A 637 -19.61 -8.57 2.71
C THR A 637 -20.20 -9.73 1.91
N LYS A 638 -19.86 -9.85 0.62
CA LYS A 638 -20.34 -10.95 -0.24
C LYS A 638 -19.86 -12.31 0.25
N LEU A 639 -18.61 -12.43 0.68
CA LEU A 639 -18.08 -13.67 1.26
C LEU A 639 -18.82 -14.06 2.54
N GLU A 640 -19.04 -13.12 3.45
CA GLU A 640 -19.78 -13.38 4.69
C GLU A 640 -21.24 -13.82 4.44
N ASP A 641 -21.92 -13.18 3.49
CA ASP A 641 -23.31 -13.51 3.16
C ASP A 641 -23.42 -14.79 2.33
N GLY A 642 -22.49 -15.02 1.41
CA GLY A 642 -22.38 -16.27 0.66
C GLY A 642 -22.16 -17.47 1.58
N GLN A 643 -21.33 -17.31 2.61
CA GLN A 643 -21.12 -18.36 3.62
C GLN A 643 -22.40 -18.65 4.42
N LYS A 644 -23.18 -17.63 4.79
CA LYS A 644 -24.49 -17.80 5.47
C LYS A 644 -25.53 -18.48 4.58
N ALA A 645 -25.41 -18.35 3.27
CA ALA A 645 -26.31 -18.93 2.28
C ALA A 645 -26.02 -20.43 1.99
N LEU A 646 -24.90 -20.97 2.47
CA LEU A 646 -24.56 -22.38 2.29
C LEU A 646 -25.60 -23.32 2.93
N VAL A 647 -26.04 -24.33 2.17
CA VAL A 647 -27.00 -25.34 2.64
C VAL A 647 -26.25 -26.62 3.01
N ALA A 648 -26.24 -27.00 4.29
CA ALA A 648 -25.54 -28.20 4.76
C ALA A 648 -26.25 -29.51 4.34
N LEU A 649 -25.48 -30.57 4.08
CA LEU A 649 -26.00 -31.93 3.91
C LEU A 649 -26.47 -32.47 5.28
N ALA A 650 -27.78 -32.46 5.52
CA ALA A 650 -28.39 -32.73 6.83
C ALA A 650 -28.52 -34.24 7.15
N THR A 651 -27.42 -35.00 7.14
CA THR A 651 -27.42 -36.44 7.49
C THR A 651 -27.76 -36.68 8.97
N ASP A 652 -27.35 -35.79 9.87
CA ASP A 652 -27.61 -35.93 11.32
C ASP A 652 -29.09 -35.76 11.67
N ALA A 653 -29.80 -34.84 10.99
CA ALA A 653 -31.24 -34.68 11.15
C ALA A 653 -32.01 -35.90 10.63
N ALA A 654 -31.58 -36.47 9.49
CA ALA A 654 -32.16 -37.69 8.93
C ALA A 654 -31.94 -38.91 9.86
N LYS A 655 -30.76 -39.04 10.48
CA LYS A 655 -30.48 -40.08 11.48
C LYS A 655 -31.36 -39.94 12.72
N ALA A 656 -31.58 -38.71 13.18
CA ALA A 656 -32.48 -38.45 14.31
C ALA A 656 -33.93 -38.86 14.02
N GLU A 657 -34.41 -38.59 12.80
CA GLU A 657 -35.77 -38.96 12.38
C GLU A 657 -35.93 -40.48 12.22
N ALA A 658 -34.90 -41.15 11.66
CA ALA A 658 -34.83 -42.62 11.59
C ALA A 658 -34.82 -43.26 12.98
N ALA A 659 -34.16 -42.63 13.96
CA ALA A 659 -34.08 -43.10 15.35
C ALA A 659 -35.31 -42.74 16.20
N SER A 660 -36.24 -41.93 15.69
CA SER A 660 -37.39 -41.42 16.46
C SER A 660 -38.41 -42.50 16.88
N GLY A 661 -38.38 -43.67 16.25
CA GLY A 661 -39.30 -44.79 16.52
C GLY A 661 -40.75 -44.57 16.04
N LYS A 662 -41.06 -43.40 15.48
CA LYS A 662 -42.40 -42.99 15.03
C LYS A 662 -42.84 -43.64 13.72
N TYR A 663 -41.89 -44.09 12.91
CA TYR A 663 -42.12 -44.51 11.52
C TYR A 663 -42.02 -46.01 11.32
N THR A 664 -42.71 -46.55 10.32
CA THR A 664 -42.68 -47.97 9.98
C THR A 664 -41.26 -48.43 9.69
N ASP A 665 -40.97 -49.68 10.05
CA ASP A 665 -39.63 -50.23 9.89
C ASP A 665 -39.18 -50.20 8.42
N LYS A 666 -40.13 -50.34 7.48
CA LYS A 666 -39.90 -50.26 6.03
C LYS A 666 -39.50 -48.87 5.55
N SER A 667 -40.17 -47.81 6.02
CA SER A 667 -39.81 -46.44 5.62
C SER A 667 -38.51 -45.96 6.29
N VAL A 668 -38.21 -46.44 7.50
CA VAL A 668 -36.94 -46.17 8.19
C VAL A 668 -35.76 -46.87 7.51
N GLU A 669 -35.94 -48.12 7.03
CA GLU A 669 -34.89 -48.83 6.28
C GLU A 669 -34.52 -48.09 4.98
N ALA A 670 -35.51 -47.51 4.29
CA ALA A 670 -35.28 -46.70 3.09
C ALA A 670 -34.51 -45.40 3.41
N LEU A 671 -34.81 -44.75 4.54
CA LEU A 671 -34.08 -43.58 5.00
C LEU A 671 -32.64 -43.90 5.38
N ASN A 672 -32.40 -45.00 6.10
CA ASN A 672 -31.05 -45.43 6.47
C ASN A 672 -30.18 -45.74 5.26
N LYS A 673 -30.71 -46.39 4.21
CA LYS A 673 -29.98 -46.60 2.96
C LYS A 673 -29.59 -45.30 2.26
N ALA A 674 -30.46 -44.29 2.29
CA ALA A 674 -30.16 -42.99 1.72
C ALA A 674 -29.11 -42.21 2.55
N ILE A 675 -29.10 -42.38 3.87
CA ILE A 675 -28.06 -41.85 4.77
C ILE A 675 -26.72 -42.52 4.47
N GLU A 676 -26.67 -43.85 4.37
CA GLU A 676 -25.45 -44.60 4.05
C GLU A 676 -24.87 -44.20 2.68
N ALA A 677 -25.71 -44.04 1.66
CA ALA A 677 -25.27 -43.55 0.35
C ALA A 677 -24.70 -42.13 0.42
N ALA A 678 -25.35 -41.23 1.17
CA ALA A 678 -24.85 -39.87 1.39
C ALA A 678 -23.53 -39.85 2.18
N GLU A 679 -23.37 -40.71 3.17
CA GLU A 679 -22.12 -40.86 3.93
C GLU A 679 -20.99 -41.53 3.12
N GLY A 680 -21.31 -42.45 2.21
CA GLY A 680 -20.35 -43.06 1.30
C GLY A 680 -19.74 -42.03 0.35
N VAL A 681 -20.57 -41.11 -0.15
CA VAL A 681 -20.11 -39.95 -0.94
C VAL A 681 -19.20 -39.03 -0.12
N LEU A 682 -19.44 -38.88 1.19
CA LEU A 682 -18.60 -38.07 2.10
C LEU A 682 -17.24 -38.70 2.42
N LYS A 683 -17.13 -40.03 2.43
CA LYS A 683 -15.89 -40.73 2.79
C LYS A 683 -14.96 -41.00 1.59
N GLY A 684 -15.46 -40.90 0.36
CA GLY A 684 -14.67 -41.14 -0.86
C GLY A 684 -14.28 -42.62 -1.08
N ASP A 685 -14.94 -43.55 -0.38
CA ASP A 685 -14.50 -44.96 -0.28
C ASP A 685 -14.88 -45.84 -1.49
N GLU A 686 -15.67 -45.36 -2.46
CA GLU A 686 -16.00 -46.11 -3.69
C GLU A 686 -15.28 -45.56 -4.93
N VAL A 687 -14.11 -46.15 -5.23
CA VAL A 687 -13.37 -46.35 -6.53
C VAL A 687 -13.70 -45.47 -7.75
N GLY A 688 -14.06 -44.21 -7.56
CA GLY A 688 -14.37 -43.27 -8.63
C GLY A 688 -14.30 -41.85 -8.12
N GLU A 689 -13.88 -40.92 -8.98
CA GLU A 689 -13.89 -39.49 -8.71
C GLU A 689 -15.28 -39.10 -8.18
N VAL A 690 -15.35 -38.47 -7.01
CA VAL A 690 -16.62 -37.98 -6.47
C VAL A 690 -17.09 -36.84 -7.37
N THR A 691 -17.93 -37.16 -8.35
CA THR A 691 -18.42 -36.20 -9.33
C THR A 691 -19.63 -35.43 -8.78
N GLN A 692 -19.86 -34.24 -9.34
CA GLN A 692 -21.00 -33.40 -8.99
C GLN A 692 -22.37 -34.13 -9.15
N ALA A 693 -22.47 -35.06 -10.10
CA ALA A 693 -23.67 -35.85 -10.33
C ALA A 693 -23.96 -36.81 -9.17
N THR A 694 -22.93 -37.46 -8.59
CA THR A 694 -23.13 -38.43 -7.49
C THR A 694 -23.53 -37.75 -6.18
N VAL A 695 -23.02 -36.54 -5.92
CA VAL A 695 -23.43 -35.71 -4.78
C VAL A 695 -24.89 -35.25 -4.91
N GLN A 696 -25.30 -34.84 -6.11
CA GLN A 696 -26.69 -34.43 -6.36
C GLN A 696 -27.66 -35.60 -6.21
N GLU A 697 -27.30 -36.78 -6.70
CA GLU A 697 -28.09 -38.00 -6.60
C GLU A 697 -28.26 -38.44 -5.13
N ALA A 698 -27.20 -38.38 -4.33
CA ALA A 698 -27.24 -38.71 -2.90
C ALA A 698 -28.14 -37.74 -2.10
N SER A 699 -28.03 -36.44 -2.34
CA SER A 699 -28.86 -35.42 -1.68
C SER A 699 -30.34 -35.51 -2.09
N ALA A 700 -30.62 -35.73 -3.38
CA ALA A 700 -31.98 -35.94 -3.86
C ALA A 700 -32.60 -37.21 -3.28
N SER A 701 -31.81 -38.28 -3.17
CA SER A 701 -32.24 -39.55 -2.58
C SER A 701 -32.51 -39.42 -1.07
N LEU A 702 -31.66 -38.71 -0.32
CA LEU A 702 -31.85 -38.46 1.11
C LEU A 702 -33.13 -37.64 1.36
N ASN A 703 -33.33 -36.55 0.62
CA ASN A 703 -34.53 -35.72 0.75
C ASN A 703 -35.80 -36.46 0.35
N LYS A 704 -35.73 -37.30 -0.68
CA LYS A 704 -36.85 -38.15 -1.11
C LYS A 704 -37.20 -39.19 -0.05
N ALA A 705 -36.19 -39.81 0.59
CA ALA A 705 -36.40 -40.81 1.63
C ALA A 705 -37.02 -40.20 2.90
N VAL A 706 -36.57 -39.00 3.31
CA VAL A 706 -37.18 -38.26 4.43
C VAL A 706 -38.66 -37.95 4.16
N LYS A 707 -39.01 -37.51 2.94
CA LYS A 707 -40.40 -37.24 2.56
C LYS A 707 -41.27 -38.49 2.44
N ALA A 708 -40.66 -39.67 2.32
CA ALA A 708 -41.35 -40.96 2.16
C ALA A 708 -41.48 -41.72 3.50
N LEU A 709 -41.22 -41.07 4.64
CA LEU A 709 -41.45 -41.64 5.95
C LEU A 709 -42.94 -41.88 6.21
N GLU A 710 -43.29 -43.09 6.66
CA GLU A 710 -44.66 -43.51 6.97
C GLU A 710 -44.78 -43.76 8.48
N GLU A 711 -45.75 -43.17 9.17
CA GLU A 711 -45.91 -43.35 10.63
C GLU A 711 -46.39 -44.78 10.99
N LYS A 712 -45.95 -45.32 12.14
CA LYS A 712 -46.43 -46.60 12.67
C LYS A 712 -47.92 -46.50 13.00
N PRO A 713 -48.74 -47.53 12.69
CA PRO A 713 -50.14 -47.55 13.10
C PRO A 713 -50.26 -47.56 14.62
N ALA A 714 -51.15 -46.71 15.17
CA ALA A 714 -51.38 -46.59 16.61
C ALA A 714 -51.90 -47.92 17.19
N ALA A 715 -51.29 -48.41 18.27
CA ALA A 715 -51.78 -49.57 19.01
C ALA A 715 -53.08 -49.22 19.76
N GLU A 716 -54.17 -49.93 19.47
CA GLU A 716 -55.40 -49.83 20.24
C GLU A 716 -55.18 -50.37 21.67
N THR A 717 -55.39 -49.51 22.66
CA THR A 717 -55.32 -49.88 24.09
C THR A 717 -56.65 -50.46 24.55
N VAL A 718 -56.62 -51.69 25.07
CA VAL A 718 -57.79 -52.34 25.68
C VAL A 718 -58.12 -51.64 27.00
N LYS A 719 -59.31 -51.03 27.08
CA LYS A 719 -59.83 -50.25 28.21
C LYS A 719 -60.30 -51.17 29.34
N LYS A 720 -59.45 -51.36 30.36
CA LYS A 720 -59.73 -52.23 31.52
C LYS A 720 -60.16 -51.51 32.79
N GLU A 721 -60.13 -50.18 32.81
CA GLU A 721 -60.42 -49.40 34.03
C GLU A 721 -61.85 -49.58 34.55
N SER A 722 -62.83 -49.70 33.65
CA SER A 722 -64.23 -49.95 34.04
C SER A 722 -64.44 -51.34 34.65
N LEU A 723 -63.76 -52.37 34.11
CA LEU A 723 -63.77 -53.73 34.68
C LEU A 723 -63.12 -53.75 36.07
N LYS A 724 -62.01 -53.03 36.25
CA LYS A 724 -61.32 -52.87 37.54
C LYS A 724 -62.24 -52.26 38.59
N ALA A 725 -62.92 -51.17 38.25
CA ALA A 725 -63.86 -50.50 39.14
C ALA A 725 -65.00 -51.43 39.58
N SER A 726 -65.54 -52.21 38.63
CA SER A 726 -66.63 -53.17 38.88
C SER A 726 -66.17 -54.33 39.78
N ILE A 727 -64.96 -54.85 39.59
CA ILE A 727 -64.33 -55.87 40.46
C ILE A 727 -64.17 -55.34 41.89
N GLU A 728 -63.63 -54.13 42.06
CA GLU A 728 -63.42 -53.54 43.38
C GLU A 728 -64.74 -53.22 44.08
N GLN A 729 -65.77 -52.81 43.33
CA GLN A 729 -67.12 -52.63 43.87
C GLN A 729 -67.73 -53.96 44.30
N ALA A 730 -67.58 -55.01 43.49
CA ALA A 730 -68.10 -56.35 43.78
C ALA A 730 -67.43 -57.00 45.00
N LYS A 731 -66.11 -56.82 45.18
CA LYS A 731 -65.37 -57.28 46.37
C LYS A 731 -65.85 -56.63 47.67
N LYS A 732 -66.41 -55.41 47.60
CA LYS A 732 -66.98 -54.68 48.74
C LYS A 732 -68.43 -55.08 49.06
N ALA A 733 -69.01 -56.02 48.32
CA ALA A 733 -70.35 -56.51 48.61
C ALA A 733 -70.44 -57.10 50.02
N ASP A 734 -71.55 -56.84 50.72
CA ASP A 734 -71.83 -57.42 52.03
C ASP A 734 -72.57 -58.75 51.85
N LYS A 735 -71.97 -59.86 52.30
CA LYS A 735 -72.55 -61.21 52.19
C LYS A 735 -73.97 -61.30 52.75
N SER A 736 -74.30 -60.56 53.81
CA SER A 736 -75.63 -60.59 54.43
C SER A 736 -76.76 -60.08 53.53
N LYS A 737 -76.41 -59.39 52.42
CA LYS A 737 -77.36 -58.83 51.45
C LYS A 737 -77.69 -59.76 50.29
N TYR A 738 -77.10 -60.95 50.24
CA TYR A 738 -77.28 -61.92 49.16
C TYR A 738 -77.76 -63.26 49.73
N THR A 739 -78.51 -64.04 48.95
CA THR A 739 -78.70 -65.46 49.28
C THR A 739 -77.37 -66.20 49.15
N GLU A 740 -77.21 -67.36 49.79
CA GLU A 740 -75.94 -68.10 49.69
C GLU A 740 -75.63 -68.46 48.23
N GLU A 741 -76.63 -68.82 47.43
CA GLU A 741 -76.46 -69.12 46.00
C GLU A 741 -76.04 -67.88 45.19
N ALA A 742 -76.66 -66.73 45.44
CA ALA A 742 -76.32 -65.47 44.77
C ALA A 742 -74.93 -64.97 45.19
N TRP A 743 -74.55 -65.17 46.45
CA TRP A 743 -73.23 -64.82 46.95
C TRP A 743 -72.13 -65.66 46.30
N GLN A 744 -72.33 -66.97 46.19
CA GLN A 744 -71.39 -67.86 45.51
C GLN A 744 -71.27 -67.53 44.02
N ALA A 745 -72.40 -67.20 43.36
CA ALA A 745 -72.39 -66.75 41.97
C ALA A 745 -71.60 -65.44 41.79
N LEU A 746 -71.77 -64.46 42.69
CA LEU A 746 -71.02 -63.20 42.68
C LEU A 746 -69.52 -63.44 42.87
N GLN A 747 -69.13 -64.26 43.86
CA GLN A 747 -67.72 -64.60 44.09
C GLN A 747 -67.09 -65.29 42.88
N SER A 748 -67.83 -66.19 42.20
CA SER A 748 -67.36 -66.82 40.97
C SER A 748 -67.15 -65.82 39.83
N GLN A 749 -68.05 -64.84 39.68
CA GLN A 749 -67.91 -63.82 38.63
C GLN A 749 -66.81 -62.81 38.95
N ILE A 750 -66.55 -62.48 40.23
CA ILE A 750 -65.39 -61.67 40.63
C ILE A 750 -64.09 -62.36 40.19
N ALA A 751 -63.98 -63.67 40.42
CA ALA A 751 -62.79 -64.44 40.03
C ALA A 751 -62.62 -64.52 38.50
N ALA A 752 -63.72 -64.72 37.76
CA ALA A 752 -63.69 -64.74 36.30
C ALA A 752 -63.30 -63.37 35.70
N ALA A 753 -63.88 -62.29 36.23
CA ALA A 753 -63.57 -60.92 35.84
C ALA A 753 -62.11 -60.55 36.14
N GLN A 754 -61.60 -60.93 37.32
CA GLN A 754 -60.20 -60.69 37.69
C GLN A 754 -59.24 -61.40 36.72
N LYS A 755 -59.56 -62.62 36.29
CA LYS A 755 -58.74 -63.36 35.32
C LYS A 755 -58.64 -62.64 33.97
N VAL A 756 -59.74 -62.06 33.48
CA VAL A 756 -59.74 -61.27 32.23
C VAL A 756 -59.01 -59.94 32.42
N TYR A 757 -59.15 -59.31 33.58
CA TYR A 757 -58.41 -58.10 33.91
C TYR A 757 -56.89 -58.36 33.91
N ASP A 758 -56.44 -59.44 34.52
CA ASP A 758 -55.02 -59.81 34.64
C ASP A 758 -54.42 -60.39 33.34
N ASP A 759 -55.26 -60.88 32.41
CA ASP A 759 -54.80 -61.39 31.12
C ASP A 759 -54.32 -60.24 30.21
N LYS A 760 -53.00 -60.08 30.10
CA LYS A 760 -52.35 -59.06 29.26
C LYS A 760 -52.75 -59.12 27.78
N ASP A 761 -53.30 -60.24 27.31
CA ASP A 761 -53.68 -60.45 25.91
C ASP A 761 -55.21 -60.45 25.70
N ALA A 762 -56.00 -60.13 26.74
CA ALA A 762 -57.46 -60.04 26.65
C ALA A 762 -57.91 -58.99 25.62
N LYS A 763 -58.91 -59.33 24.81
CA LYS A 763 -59.48 -58.39 23.82
C LYS A 763 -60.54 -57.52 24.49
N GLN A 764 -60.83 -56.35 23.91
CA GLN A 764 -61.86 -55.45 24.46
C GLN A 764 -63.22 -56.15 24.63
N VAL A 765 -63.59 -57.01 23.68
CA VAL A 765 -64.83 -57.80 23.76
C VAL A 765 -64.85 -58.75 24.97
N ASP A 766 -63.71 -59.30 25.37
CA ASP A 766 -63.60 -60.18 26.53
C ASP A 766 -63.71 -59.37 27.83
N VAL A 767 -63.10 -58.18 27.85
CA VAL A 767 -63.17 -57.23 28.99
C VAL A 767 -64.60 -56.73 29.20
N ASP A 768 -65.29 -56.33 28.13
CA ASP A 768 -66.66 -55.84 28.18
C ASP A 768 -67.62 -56.96 28.62
N ALA A 769 -67.43 -58.18 28.11
CA ALA A 769 -68.23 -59.34 28.50
C ALA A 769 -68.03 -59.74 29.97
N ALA A 770 -66.78 -59.69 30.46
CA ALA A 770 -66.46 -59.96 31.85
C ALA A 770 -67.07 -58.92 32.81
N GLN A 771 -67.10 -57.65 32.39
CA GLN A 771 -67.70 -56.57 33.17
C GLN A 771 -69.22 -56.76 33.27
N ASP A 772 -69.91 -56.98 32.15
CA ASP A 772 -71.36 -57.17 32.12
C ASP A 772 -71.80 -58.40 32.93
N ALA A 773 -71.05 -59.50 32.86
CA ALA A 773 -71.32 -60.70 33.66
C ALA A 773 -71.16 -60.45 35.17
N LEU A 774 -70.13 -59.70 35.57
CA LEU A 774 -69.89 -59.32 36.95
C LEU A 774 -70.98 -58.39 37.48
N ASP A 775 -71.33 -57.35 36.73
CA ASP A 775 -72.38 -56.40 37.11
C ASP A 775 -73.73 -57.12 37.26
N LYS A 776 -74.08 -58.00 36.31
CA LYS A 776 -75.30 -58.82 36.42
C LYS A 776 -75.33 -59.65 37.70
N ALA A 777 -74.22 -60.32 38.05
CA ALA A 777 -74.15 -61.10 39.29
C ALA A 777 -74.23 -60.21 40.54
N PHE A 778 -73.58 -59.04 40.52
CA PHE A 778 -73.60 -58.10 41.63
C PHE A 778 -75.01 -57.55 41.93
N TRP A 779 -75.83 -57.38 40.89
CA TRP A 779 -77.20 -56.86 41.00
C TRP A 779 -78.29 -57.94 41.04
N ALA A 780 -77.94 -59.23 40.98
CA ALA A 780 -78.91 -60.30 40.76
C ALA A 780 -79.92 -60.48 41.90
N THR A 781 -79.60 -60.23 43.18
CA THR A 781 -80.57 -60.32 44.30
C THR A 781 -80.01 -59.78 45.63
N LYS A 782 -79.87 -58.45 45.72
CA LYS A 782 -80.18 -57.74 46.98
C LYS A 782 -81.71 -57.72 47.11
N PRO A 783 -82.33 -58.24 48.19
CA PRO A 783 -83.77 -58.15 48.36
C PRO A 783 -84.15 -56.68 48.44
N GLU A 784 -84.94 -56.23 47.46
CA GLU A 784 -85.56 -54.92 47.39
C GLU A 784 -84.61 -53.71 47.46
N GLN A 785 -83.82 -53.54 46.40
CA GLN A 785 -83.59 -52.24 45.73
C GLN A 785 -82.87 -52.47 44.39
N LYS A 786 -83.60 -52.38 43.28
CA LYS A 786 -83.09 -52.33 41.90
C LYS A 786 -83.39 -50.94 41.30
N PRO A 787 -82.64 -50.46 40.31
CA PRO A 787 -81.67 -49.38 40.50
C PRO A 787 -82.00 -48.16 39.62
N GLY A 788 -82.05 -46.97 40.22
CA GLY A 788 -82.19 -45.70 39.50
C GLY A 788 -80.87 -44.92 39.52
N SER A 789 -80.17 -44.90 38.39
CA SER A 789 -79.21 -43.86 37.97
C SER A 789 -78.16 -43.39 38.98
N GLN A 790 -77.46 -44.30 39.64
CA GLN A 790 -76.12 -44.00 40.18
C GLN A 790 -75.11 -45.00 39.61
N GLN A 791 -74.90 -44.89 38.30
CA GLN A 791 -73.63 -45.28 37.68
C GLN A 791 -72.69 -44.08 37.84
N PRO A 792 -71.59 -44.16 38.59
CA PRO A 792 -70.58 -43.13 38.59
C PRO A 792 -69.92 -43.11 37.21
N GLY A 793 -70.12 -42.06 36.43
CA GLY A 793 -69.38 -41.84 35.18
C GLY A 793 -70.13 -41.26 33.99
N VAL A 794 -71.43 -40.94 34.08
CA VAL A 794 -72.17 -40.30 32.98
C VAL A 794 -72.65 -38.91 33.42
N THR A 795 -71.94 -37.86 32.99
CA THR A 795 -72.59 -36.58 32.68
C THR A 795 -72.97 -36.62 31.20
N ASP A 796 -74.27 -36.59 30.99
CA ASP A 796 -74.99 -36.61 29.72
C ASP A 796 -75.10 -35.19 29.11
N THR A 797 -75.33 -35.16 27.80
CA THR A 797 -75.65 -34.04 26.89
C THR A 797 -74.49 -33.11 26.51
N ASP A 798 -73.99 -33.04 25.28
CA ASP A 798 -74.51 -33.37 23.94
C ASP A 798 -75.92 -32.83 23.65
N LYS A 799 -75.95 -31.69 22.95
CA LYS A 799 -77.01 -31.24 22.03
C LYS A 799 -76.50 -30.04 21.23
N ASP A 800 -76.09 -30.32 19.99
CA ASP A 800 -76.71 -29.79 18.77
C ASP A 800 -76.04 -30.54 17.60
N ASP A 801 -76.74 -31.55 17.06
CA ASP A 801 -77.54 -31.46 15.82
C ASP A 801 -76.65 -31.66 14.58
N LYS A 802 -76.95 -32.54 13.61
CA LYS A 802 -77.97 -33.55 13.41
C LYS A 802 -77.60 -34.25 12.09
N ASP A 803 -78.23 -35.40 11.86
CA ASP A 803 -78.46 -36.04 10.55
C ASP A 803 -77.31 -36.87 9.93
N ASN A 804 -77.49 -38.12 9.50
CA ASN A 804 -78.67 -39.00 9.50
C ASN A 804 -78.23 -40.44 9.17
N LYS A 805 -79.06 -41.39 9.62
CA LYS A 805 -79.26 -42.82 9.27
C LYS A 805 -78.63 -43.33 7.95
N GLY A 806 -78.24 -44.60 7.82
CA GLY A 806 -78.53 -45.77 8.63
C GLY A 806 -78.17 -47.08 7.90
N ASP A 807 -78.46 -48.18 8.60
CA ASP A 807 -78.54 -49.59 8.20
C ASP A 807 -77.29 -50.43 7.87
N ARG A 808 -77.07 -51.35 8.82
CA ARG A 808 -76.29 -52.58 8.85
C ARG A 808 -76.31 -53.39 7.54
N VAL A 809 -75.16 -53.95 7.14
CA VAL A 809 -74.91 -55.42 6.90
C VAL A 809 -73.39 -55.71 6.95
N PRO A 810 -72.92 -56.85 7.52
CA PRO A 810 -71.50 -57.28 7.56
C PRO A 810 -71.02 -58.01 6.27
N PRO A 811 -69.72 -58.38 6.14
CA PRO A 811 -68.95 -58.28 4.90
C PRO A 811 -68.77 -59.60 4.12
N THR A 812 -68.61 -59.52 2.79
CA THR A 812 -67.84 -60.50 1.98
C THR A 812 -67.52 -59.98 0.58
N GLY A 813 -66.27 -60.16 0.15
CA GLY A 813 -65.98 -60.88 -1.10
C GLY A 813 -65.68 -60.08 -2.39
N SER A 814 -64.42 -60.23 -2.81
CA SER A 814 -63.99 -60.54 -4.19
C SER A 814 -64.03 -59.47 -5.30
N ALA A 815 -62.83 -59.20 -5.81
CA ALA A 815 -62.46 -59.42 -7.22
C ALA A 815 -62.82 -58.37 -8.29
N VAL A 816 -61.74 -57.79 -8.83
CA VAL A 816 -61.32 -57.88 -10.25
C VAL A 816 -61.68 -56.70 -11.19
N SER A 817 -60.60 -56.27 -11.87
CA SER A 817 -60.53 -55.69 -13.22
C SER A 817 -60.87 -54.21 -13.41
N VAL A 818 -60.20 -53.43 -14.27
CA VAL A 818 -58.99 -53.53 -15.10
C VAL A 818 -58.89 -52.16 -15.79
N VAL A 819 -57.66 -51.62 -15.92
CA VAL A 819 -57.15 -50.78 -17.04
C VAL A 819 -57.89 -49.46 -17.32
N ALA A 820 -57.29 -48.32 -16.92
CA ALA A 820 -56.37 -47.49 -17.75
C ALA A 820 -57.14 -46.41 -18.53
N ALA A 821 -56.61 -45.25 -18.89
CA ALA A 821 -55.28 -44.66 -18.77
C ALA A 821 -55.38 -43.16 -19.15
N ALA A 822 -54.24 -42.50 -18.98
CA ALA A 822 -53.77 -41.26 -19.64
C ALA A 822 -54.21 -39.96 -18.93
N ALA A 823 -53.29 -39.34 -18.17
CA ALA A 823 -52.17 -38.48 -18.60
C ALA A 823 -52.66 -37.02 -18.55
N VAL A 824 -51.96 -36.04 -17.95
CA VAL A 824 -50.60 -35.52 -18.21
C VAL A 824 -50.26 -34.66 -16.96
N LEU A 825 -49.17 -34.92 -16.22
CA LEU A 825 -47.93 -34.09 -16.14
C LEU A 825 -48.22 -32.57 -16.08
N LEU A 826 -47.79 -31.75 -15.12
CA LEU A 826 -46.45 -31.56 -14.57
C LEU A 826 -46.53 -30.63 -13.34
N THR A 827 -45.55 -30.86 -12.46
CA THR A 827 -44.73 -29.88 -11.71
C THR A 827 -45.17 -29.29 -10.38
N ALA A 828 -44.43 -29.79 -9.39
CA ALA A 828 -43.88 -29.17 -8.19
C ALA A 828 -43.70 -27.64 -8.22
N ALA A 829 -43.98 -27.02 -7.08
CA ALA A 829 -43.15 -25.97 -6.50
C ALA A 829 -43.31 -26.01 -4.98
N GLY A 830 -42.22 -26.32 -4.28
CA GLY A 830 -42.07 -25.91 -2.89
C GLY A 830 -41.78 -24.41 -2.84
N VAL A 831 -42.32 -23.72 -1.84
CA VAL A 831 -41.95 -22.34 -1.53
C VAL A 831 -41.58 -22.30 -0.05
N THR A 832 -40.30 -21.99 0.15
CA THR A 832 -39.67 -21.58 1.40
C THR A 832 -40.26 -20.26 1.87
N ILE A 833 -40.46 -20.15 3.18
CA ILE A 833 -40.86 -18.92 3.87
C ILE A 833 -39.67 -17.96 3.92
N LEU A 834 -39.89 -16.69 3.59
CA LEU A 834 -39.29 -15.56 4.31
C LEU A 834 -40.11 -14.28 4.08
N LYS A 835 -40.79 -13.84 5.14
CA LYS A 835 -41.38 -12.51 5.25
C LYS A 835 -40.27 -11.52 5.62
N HIS A 836 -40.01 -10.56 4.75
CA HIS A 836 -39.45 -9.28 5.13
C HIS A 836 -40.59 -8.38 5.62
N ARG A 837 -40.42 -7.73 6.78
CA ARG A 837 -41.41 -6.85 7.40
C ARG A 837 -40.71 -5.51 7.62
N GLN A 838 -41.09 -4.48 6.88
CA GLN A 838 -40.88 -3.09 7.26
C GLN A 838 -42.16 -2.27 7.07
N SER A 839 -42.28 -1.27 7.93
CA SER A 839 -43.22 -0.14 7.94
C SER A 839 -44.71 -0.46 8.16
N GLY A 840 -45.15 -0.22 9.40
CA GLY A 840 -46.50 0.23 9.69
C GLY A 840 -46.52 1.74 9.65
N ASP A 841 -47.32 2.28 8.73
CA ASP A 841 -47.72 3.67 8.64
C ASP A 841 -48.84 3.94 9.67
N HIS A 842 -48.71 5.01 10.45
CA HIS A 842 -49.79 5.52 11.30
C HIS A 842 -49.83 7.04 11.23
N GLY A 843 -50.82 7.56 10.49
CA GLY A 843 -51.77 8.52 11.05
C GLY A 843 -51.53 10.01 10.83
N SER A 844 -52.02 10.51 9.69
CA SER A 844 -53.00 11.60 9.53
C SER A 844 -52.87 12.94 10.30
N ALA A 845 -53.10 14.01 9.53
CA ALA A 845 -53.79 15.28 9.85
C ALA A 845 -52.97 16.58 10.04
N ARG A 846 -53.02 17.40 8.97
CA ARG A 846 -53.50 18.80 8.88
C ARG A 846 -53.22 19.81 10.01
N HIS A 847 -52.56 20.89 9.56
CA HIS A 847 -52.87 22.34 9.70
C HIS A 847 -52.63 23.13 10.99
N SER A 848 -51.98 24.29 10.75
CA SER A 848 -52.05 25.58 11.46
C SER A 848 -51.26 25.66 12.79
N ALA A 849 -50.50 26.71 13.10
CA ALA A 849 -50.42 28.08 12.61
C ALA A 849 -48.98 28.62 12.77
#